data_AF-A0A1W1XWS5-F1
#
_entry.id   AF-A0A1W1XWS5-F1
#
_cell.length_a   1.000
_cell.length_b   1.000
_cell.length_c   1.000
_cell.angle_alpha   90.00
_cell.angle_beta   90.00
_cell.angle_gamma   90.00
#
_symmetry.space_group_name_H-M   'P 1'
#
loop_
_entity.id
_entity.type
_entity.pdbx_description
1 polymer ?
#
loop_
_entity_poly.entity_id
_entity_poly.type
_entity_poly.pdbx_seq_one_letter_code
_entity_poly.pdbx_strand_id
1 'polypeptide(L)'
;MRWRSHALIAASCLYATYHCPADIMLGTILSSLPDRVETPFGPNGLRLLRHRGRSHEVLVWMGVLFVCLVLHVWLMPTIPLEGLPDTLLFLFGGTEYAVPLYLPAFAGLLHLVGDVFTPGGIRLAGQKVTFGWCKTGTLWEVMVAVGVSLAVLGLRMLDSIWGGWVFAGGIPAVVVFLGMERKHLGFLRSVHRKKTVVGEEVYDIRRLMQNYSADVQVSERKSGEADILSEKTGKGLREFVPEDAEEDAEGSPEKSGIEVPGWTSESIAVFWRDMVEPYFDRWQQDSALRCVLSACIRVLSILDEEGDHPSVNLRHEEEGNKPKEVCLLLSRISLRRHSLNVARVSADLLRDRFGERWWLYYPLYLLVSLSHDLGKITVAGTAYSTGSHPVASAERLAEILSETRADEHMQSEVLTAAVRHHHDAYVPGHNPNVKGESENLYHSLLVLADRTARSREVEEAKRMDGFSADADAGVTESAPEDVTDTAAGAEAVLLPPAQMHERLNEKPVSSAVATGNEVCWPEEMSVGQIIDFLKDYINYRLPRRPEYWKSVSQPDGYIYFHMDLLNDALVEVASKACSGMNLYLWSSNDSSLRDKKLIAFYEQIRANKWSHPKIGNGYYSTRFSVLNHNTGKKYEFRLSPIHYTAFGIPLEQIEMQRQQDELLRYITVGRKE
;
A
#
# COMPACT_ATOMS: atom_id res chain seq x y z
N MET A 1 -23.05 33.02 -15.42
CA MET A 1 -23.94 32.62 -14.29
C MET A 1 -23.36 33.26 -13.02
N ARG A 2 -23.86 32.99 -11.81
CA ARG A 2 -23.08 33.29 -10.59
C ARG A 2 -21.89 32.33 -10.49
N TRP A 3 -20.80 32.80 -9.90
CA TRP A 3 -19.57 32.01 -9.74
C TRP A 3 -19.81 30.64 -9.10
N ARG A 4 -20.75 30.55 -8.14
CA ARG A 4 -21.10 29.29 -7.46
C ARG A 4 -21.62 28.22 -8.42
N SER A 5 -22.37 28.62 -9.44
CA SER A 5 -22.93 27.69 -10.42
C SER A 5 -21.88 27.21 -11.41
N HIS A 6 -20.94 28.08 -11.82
CA HIS A 6 -19.77 27.66 -12.60
C HIS A 6 -18.88 26.71 -11.82
N ALA A 7 -18.63 27.02 -10.54
CA ALA A 7 -17.87 26.17 -9.63
C ALA A 7 -18.51 24.78 -9.50
N LEU A 8 -19.84 24.70 -9.35
CA LEU A 8 -20.56 23.43 -9.26
C LEU A 8 -20.41 22.59 -10.55
N ILE A 9 -20.59 23.22 -11.72
CA ILE A 9 -20.43 22.55 -13.03
C ILE A 9 -18.98 22.06 -13.20
N ALA A 10 -18.00 22.92 -12.90
CA ALA A 10 -16.58 22.58 -13.01
C ALA A 10 -16.19 21.43 -12.08
N ALA A 11 -16.60 21.47 -10.81
CA ALA A 11 -16.35 20.42 -9.83
C ALA A 11 -16.92 19.07 -10.29
N SER A 12 -18.13 19.09 -10.86
CA SER A 12 -18.82 17.88 -11.32
C SER A 12 -18.13 17.27 -12.54
N CYS A 13 -17.68 18.10 -13.49
CA CYS A 13 -16.92 17.64 -14.65
C CYS A 13 -15.54 17.11 -14.25
N LEU A 14 -14.82 17.77 -13.35
CA LEU A 14 -13.52 17.31 -12.85
C LEU A 14 -13.64 15.98 -12.12
N TYR A 15 -14.69 15.82 -11.30
CA TYR A 15 -14.99 14.55 -10.65
C TYR A 15 -15.28 13.44 -11.67
N ALA A 16 -16.07 13.74 -12.70
CA ALA A 16 -16.38 12.77 -13.75
C ALA A 16 -15.16 12.40 -14.61
N THR A 17 -14.15 13.26 -14.72
CA THR A 17 -12.88 12.97 -15.40
C THR A 17 -11.80 12.40 -14.47
N TYR A 18 -12.18 11.82 -13.33
CA TYR A 18 -11.29 11.09 -12.41
C TYR A 18 -10.17 11.93 -11.77
N HIS A 19 -10.37 13.24 -11.65
CA HIS A 19 -9.42 14.08 -10.93
C HIS A 19 -9.47 13.76 -9.42
N CYS A 20 -8.32 13.83 -8.75
CA CYS A 20 -8.28 13.62 -7.31
C CYS A 20 -8.99 14.78 -6.57
N PRO A 21 -9.38 14.63 -5.29
CA PRO A 21 -10.10 15.68 -4.55
C PRO A 21 -9.38 17.04 -4.53
N ALA A 22 -8.04 17.02 -4.47
CA ALA A 22 -7.19 18.21 -4.55
C ALA A 22 -7.36 18.94 -5.89
N ASP A 23 -7.25 18.21 -7.00
CA ASP A 23 -7.44 18.75 -8.35
C ASP A 23 -8.87 19.26 -8.57
N ILE A 24 -9.87 18.56 -8.03
CA ILE A 24 -11.27 19.01 -8.09
C ILE A 24 -11.41 20.35 -7.37
N MET A 25 -10.88 20.47 -6.15
CA MET A 25 -10.95 21.71 -5.38
C MET A 25 -10.23 22.85 -6.09
N LEU A 26 -9.00 22.62 -6.55
CA LEU A 26 -8.21 23.62 -7.23
C LEU A 26 -8.83 24.02 -8.58
N GLY A 27 -9.20 23.05 -9.42
CA GLY A 27 -9.88 23.31 -10.69
C GLY A 27 -11.22 24.03 -10.48
N THR A 28 -11.94 23.76 -9.39
CA THR A 28 -13.16 24.50 -9.02
C THR A 28 -12.86 25.97 -8.71
N ILE A 29 -11.79 26.26 -7.96
CA ILE A 29 -11.35 27.64 -7.67
C ILE A 29 -10.92 28.34 -8.97
N LEU A 30 -10.13 27.64 -9.80
CA LEU A 30 -9.59 28.15 -11.06
C LEU A 30 -10.65 28.31 -12.15
N SER A 31 -11.83 27.69 -12.02
CA SER A 31 -12.97 27.94 -12.92
C SER A 31 -13.43 29.40 -12.91
N SER A 32 -13.02 30.20 -11.93
CA SER A 32 -13.29 31.65 -11.91
C SER A 32 -12.28 32.49 -12.70
N LEU A 33 -11.23 31.90 -13.26
CA LEU A 33 -10.18 32.61 -13.97
C LEU A 33 -10.67 33.47 -15.15
N PRO A 34 -11.58 33.01 -16.04
CA PRO A 34 -12.06 33.85 -17.14
C PRO A 34 -12.64 35.20 -16.69
N ASP A 35 -13.40 35.20 -15.58
CA ASP A 35 -13.96 36.40 -14.97
C ASP A 35 -12.89 37.25 -14.27
N ARG A 36 -11.97 36.60 -13.52
CA ARG A 36 -10.89 37.29 -12.79
C ARG A 36 -9.89 37.97 -13.71
N VAL A 37 -9.63 37.42 -14.89
CA VAL A 37 -8.76 38.05 -15.90
C VAL A 37 -9.38 39.36 -16.42
N GLU A 38 -10.71 39.46 -16.49
CA GLU A 38 -11.39 40.70 -16.88
C GLU A 38 -11.45 41.71 -15.73
N THR A 39 -11.61 41.22 -14.50
CA THR A 39 -11.83 42.01 -13.27
C THR A 39 -10.87 41.62 -12.14
N PRO A 40 -9.54 41.78 -12.31
CA PRO A 40 -8.57 41.30 -11.34
C PRO A 40 -8.68 41.99 -9.97
N PHE A 41 -9.21 43.22 -9.96
CA PHE A 41 -9.45 44.02 -8.76
C PHE A 41 -10.90 43.93 -8.25
N GLY A 42 -11.61 42.88 -8.62
CA GLY A 42 -13.00 42.64 -8.22
C GLY A 42 -14.04 43.41 -9.04
N PRO A 43 -15.34 43.26 -8.71
CA PRO A 43 -16.45 43.75 -9.53
C PRO A 43 -16.50 45.28 -9.65
N ASN A 44 -15.94 45.99 -8.68
CA ASN A 44 -15.87 47.45 -8.62
C ASN A 44 -14.48 48.01 -8.98
N GLY A 45 -13.51 47.13 -9.29
CA GLY A 45 -12.15 47.54 -9.63
C GLY A 45 -11.97 47.93 -11.10
N LEU A 46 -10.76 48.37 -11.45
CA LEU A 46 -10.40 48.69 -12.83
C LEU A 46 -10.54 47.43 -13.71
N ARG A 47 -11.37 47.51 -14.75
CA ARG A 47 -11.52 46.44 -15.74
C ARG A 47 -10.37 46.53 -16.73
N LEU A 48 -9.52 45.50 -16.77
CA LEU A 48 -8.43 45.44 -17.75
C LEU A 48 -8.95 45.05 -19.14
N LEU A 49 -10.01 44.25 -19.19
CA LEU A 49 -10.63 43.79 -20.43
C LEU A 49 -12.14 44.06 -20.41
N ARG A 50 -12.72 44.20 -21.61
CA ARG A 50 -14.16 44.29 -21.79
C ARG A 50 -14.79 43.00 -21.25
N HIS A 51 -15.81 43.15 -20.40
CA HIS A 51 -16.55 42.01 -19.85
C HIS A 51 -17.14 41.15 -20.98
N ARG A 52 -16.91 39.83 -20.93
CA ARG A 52 -17.19 38.86 -22.02
C ARG A 52 -16.48 39.19 -23.32
N GLY A 53 -15.22 39.60 -23.19
CA GLY A 53 -14.33 39.97 -24.27
C GLY A 53 -13.54 38.77 -24.78
N ARG A 54 -12.22 38.92 -24.91
CA ARG A 54 -11.32 37.87 -25.38
C ARG A 54 -11.15 36.71 -24.38
N SER A 55 -11.35 36.92 -23.08
CA SER A 55 -11.26 35.83 -22.10
C SER A 55 -12.44 34.86 -22.17
N HIS A 56 -13.51 35.21 -22.88
CA HIS A 56 -14.67 34.35 -23.13
C HIS A 56 -14.68 33.78 -24.57
N GLU A 57 -13.51 33.77 -25.22
CA GLU A 57 -13.30 33.11 -26.51
C GLU A 57 -12.78 31.69 -26.26
N VAL A 58 -13.53 30.68 -26.73
CA VAL A 58 -13.19 29.26 -26.53
C VAL A 58 -11.82 28.93 -27.12
N LEU A 59 -11.49 29.49 -28.28
CA LEU A 59 -10.21 29.25 -28.95
C LEU A 59 -9.01 29.70 -28.12
N VAL A 60 -9.17 30.74 -27.29
CA VAL A 60 -8.09 31.20 -26.39
C VAL A 60 -7.80 30.11 -25.36
N TRP A 61 -8.81 29.58 -24.69
CA TRP A 61 -8.62 28.56 -23.67
C TRP A 61 -8.23 27.19 -24.24
N MET A 62 -8.68 26.85 -25.45
CA MET A 62 -8.16 25.68 -26.16
C MET A 62 -6.68 25.84 -26.51
N GLY A 63 -6.24 27.04 -26.92
CA GLY A 63 -4.84 27.34 -27.15
C GLY A 63 -4.00 27.23 -25.88
N VAL A 64 -4.47 27.79 -24.76
CA VAL A 64 -3.81 27.65 -23.46
C VAL A 64 -3.75 26.19 -23.03
N LEU A 65 -4.84 25.43 -23.20
CA LEU A 65 -4.88 24.00 -22.89
C LEU A 65 -3.87 23.22 -23.73
N PHE A 66 -3.79 23.48 -25.03
CA PHE A 66 -2.82 22.84 -25.92
C PHE A 66 -1.39 23.12 -25.48
N VAL A 67 -1.06 24.39 -25.19
CA VAL A 67 0.27 24.76 -24.67
C VAL A 67 0.55 24.05 -23.34
N CYS A 68 -0.40 24.03 -22.41
CA CYS A 68 -0.25 23.32 -21.14
C CYS A 68 -0.05 21.80 -21.33
N LEU A 69 -0.76 21.17 -22.28
CA LEU A 69 -0.60 19.75 -22.58
C LEU A 69 0.76 19.44 -23.23
N VAL A 70 1.22 20.30 -24.15
CA VAL A 70 2.57 20.17 -24.72
C VAL A 70 3.62 20.34 -23.62
N LEU A 71 3.53 21.38 -22.80
CA LEU A 71 4.48 21.59 -21.70
C LEU A 71 4.43 20.45 -20.66
N HIS A 72 3.24 19.90 -20.39
CA HIS A 72 3.03 18.76 -19.49
C HIS A 72 3.75 17.50 -20.00
N VAL A 73 3.76 17.28 -21.31
CA VAL A 73 4.47 16.15 -21.93
C VAL A 73 5.98 16.38 -21.98
N TRP A 74 6.44 17.63 -22.17
CA TRP A 74 7.83 17.91 -22.57
C TRP A 74 8.74 18.53 -21.49
N LEU A 75 8.24 19.31 -20.54
CA LEU A 75 9.11 20.05 -19.59
C LEU A 75 9.02 19.53 -18.16
N MET A 76 7.82 19.38 -17.60
CA MET A 76 7.52 18.68 -16.35
C MET A 76 6.01 18.41 -16.31
N PRO A 77 5.54 17.22 -15.88
CA PRO A 77 4.11 16.93 -15.83
C PRO A 77 3.38 17.80 -14.80
N THR A 78 4.10 18.47 -13.90
CA THR A 78 3.47 19.05 -12.73
C THR A 78 4.11 20.37 -12.30
N ILE A 79 3.28 21.28 -11.79
CA ILE A 79 3.77 22.52 -11.17
C ILE A 79 4.20 22.18 -9.75
N PRO A 80 5.49 22.34 -9.37
CA PRO A 80 5.91 22.18 -7.99
C PRO A 80 5.21 23.26 -7.15
N LEU A 81 4.59 22.85 -6.04
CA LEU A 81 3.90 23.76 -5.11
C LEU A 81 4.83 24.33 -4.03
N GLU A 82 6.14 24.17 -4.20
CA GLU A 82 7.15 24.75 -3.32
C GLU A 82 6.96 26.28 -3.23
N GLY A 83 6.62 26.77 -2.04
CA GLY A 83 6.37 28.19 -1.78
C GLY A 83 4.91 28.59 -1.58
N LEU A 84 3.93 27.67 -1.67
CA LEU A 84 2.59 27.95 -1.15
C LEU A 84 2.60 28.01 0.39
N PRO A 85 1.73 28.82 1.03
CA PRO A 85 1.52 28.78 2.47
C PRO A 85 1.13 27.38 2.96
N ASP A 86 1.63 26.97 4.13
CA ASP A 86 1.39 25.64 4.73
C ASP A 86 -0.10 25.30 4.87
N THR A 87 -0.96 26.30 5.03
CA THR A 87 -2.42 26.12 5.08
C THR A 87 -3.00 25.62 3.75
N LEU A 88 -2.41 26.02 2.61
CA LEU A 88 -2.77 25.51 1.30
C LEU A 88 -2.15 24.13 1.07
N LEU A 89 -0.88 23.91 1.41
CA LEU A 89 -0.24 22.58 1.36
C LEU A 89 -0.99 21.54 2.23
N PHE A 90 -1.50 21.95 3.39
CA PHE A 90 -2.32 21.12 4.28
C PHE A 90 -3.67 20.72 3.65
N LEU A 91 -4.30 21.63 2.89
CA LEU A 91 -5.51 21.32 2.13
C LEU A 91 -5.24 20.34 0.98
N PHE A 92 -4.00 20.33 0.46
CA PHE A 92 -3.56 19.40 -0.57
C PHE A 92 -3.07 18.05 -0.03
N GLY A 93 -2.95 17.86 1.29
CA GLY A 93 -2.66 16.54 1.88
C GLY A 93 -1.19 16.29 2.23
N GLY A 94 -0.35 17.33 2.27
CA GLY A 94 0.94 17.29 2.98
C GLY A 94 2.09 16.49 2.32
N THR A 95 1.89 15.89 1.16
CA THR A 95 2.99 15.37 0.32
C THR A 95 3.29 16.33 -0.81
N GLU A 96 4.40 16.12 -1.52
CA GLU A 96 4.83 16.84 -2.74
C GLU A 96 3.78 16.73 -3.87
N TYR A 97 2.63 17.38 -3.68
CA TYR A 97 1.56 17.37 -4.66
C TYR A 97 1.94 18.31 -5.79
N ALA A 98 1.88 17.73 -6.98
CA ALA A 98 2.32 18.39 -8.17
C ALA A 98 1.08 18.45 -9.08
N VAL A 99 0.55 19.65 -9.27
CA VAL A 99 -0.75 19.85 -9.94
C VAL A 99 -0.56 19.69 -11.44
N PRO A 100 -1.46 18.96 -12.14
CA PRO A 100 -1.37 18.86 -13.59
C PRO A 100 -1.41 20.24 -14.25
N LEU A 101 -0.39 20.56 -15.05
CA LEU A 101 -0.24 21.87 -15.70
C LEU A 101 -1.45 22.28 -16.57
N TYR A 102 -2.22 21.30 -17.07
CA TYR A 102 -3.42 21.53 -17.88
C TYR A 102 -4.65 21.93 -17.06
N LEU A 103 -4.67 21.69 -15.75
CA LEU A 103 -5.85 21.87 -14.89
C LEU A 103 -6.43 23.31 -14.92
N PRO A 104 -5.62 24.39 -14.87
CA PRO A 104 -6.16 25.75 -14.97
C PRO A 104 -6.85 26.03 -16.30
N ALA A 105 -6.28 25.53 -17.41
CA ALA A 105 -6.83 25.72 -18.74
C ALA A 105 -8.14 24.93 -18.91
N PHE A 106 -8.16 23.70 -18.39
CA PHE A 106 -9.35 22.86 -18.41
C PHE A 106 -10.48 23.46 -17.55
N ALA A 107 -10.17 23.98 -16.36
CA ALA A 107 -11.13 24.68 -15.51
C ALA A 107 -11.71 25.93 -16.19
N GLY A 108 -10.89 26.69 -16.93
CA GLY A 108 -11.35 27.81 -17.74
C GLY A 108 -12.32 27.40 -18.86
N LEU A 109 -12.10 26.26 -19.52
CA LEU A 109 -13.06 25.72 -20.49
C LEU A 109 -14.38 25.30 -19.83
N LEU A 110 -14.34 24.66 -18.67
CA LEU A 110 -15.54 24.26 -17.92
C LEU A 110 -16.38 25.47 -17.48
N HIS A 111 -15.73 26.59 -17.17
CA HIS A 111 -16.42 27.85 -16.94
C HIS A 111 -17.21 28.30 -18.16
N LEU A 112 -16.58 28.28 -19.35
CA LEU A 112 -17.22 28.69 -20.60
C LEU A 112 -18.41 27.80 -20.95
N VAL A 113 -18.35 26.50 -20.66
CA VAL A 113 -19.51 25.59 -20.81
C VAL A 113 -20.71 26.10 -20.03
N GLY A 114 -20.52 26.52 -18.77
CA GLY A 114 -21.59 27.14 -17.98
C GLY A 114 -22.13 28.42 -18.62
N ASP A 115 -21.26 29.22 -19.23
CA ASP A 115 -21.64 30.51 -19.78
C ASP A 115 -22.40 30.42 -21.12
N VAL A 116 -22.29 29.30 -21.85
CA VAL A 116 -23.15 28.98 -23.01
C VAL A 116 -24.64 29.04 -22.63
N PHE A 117 -24.98 28.57 -21.42
CA PHE A 117 -26.36 28.55 -20.95
C PHE A 117 -26.92 29.93 -20.60
N THR A 118 -26.07 30.97 -20.51
CA THR A 118 -26.52 32.34 -20.20
C THR A 118 -26.84 33.14 -21.46
N PRO A 119 -27.74 34.15 -21.41
CA PRO A 119 -28.04 35.04 -22.53
C PRO A 119 -26.83 35.79 -23.09
N GLY A 120 -25.82 36.03 -22.25
CA GLY A 120 -24.59 36.66 -22.72
C GLY A 120 -23.65 35.71 -23.45
N GLY A 121 -23.84 34.39 -23.35
CA GLY A 121 -23.13 33.36 -24.12
C GLY A 121 -21.62 33.39 -23.98
N ILE A 122 -20.98 32.69 -24.92
CA ILE A 122 -19.53 32.69 -25.15
C ILE A 122 -19.24 33.08 -26.61
N ARG A 123 -17.96 33.28 -26.94
CA ARG A 123 -17.51 33.46 -28.32
C ARG A 123 -16.77 32.21 -28.79
N LEU A 124 -17.08 31.76 -30.00
CA LEU A 124 -16.38 30.70 -30.70
C LEU A 124 -16.00 31.22 -32.09
N ALA A 125 -14.70 31.39 -32.34
CA ALA A 125 -14.17 32.00 -33.56
C ALA A 125 -14.80 33.38 -33.85
N GLY A 126 -15.00 34.19 -32.81
CA GLY A 126 -15.64 35.50 -32.92
C GLY A 126 -17.16 35.49 -33.06
N GLN A 127 -17.80 34.33 -33.24
CA GLN A 127 -19.26 34.21 -33.26
C GLN A 127 -19.80 33.98 -31.85
N LYS A 128 -20.90 34.67 -31.50
CA LYS A 128 -21.54 34.51 -30.19
C LYS A 128 -22.40 33.24 -30.18
N VAL A 129 -22.13 32.33 -29.25
CA VAL A 129 -22.88 31.09 -29.01
C VAL A 129 -23.60 31.21 -27.66
N THR A 130 -24.92 31.02 -27.64
CA THR A 130 -25.74 31.10 -26.42
C THR A 130 -27.01 30.27 -26.56
N PHE A 131 -27.40 29.56 -25.50
CA PHE A 131 -28.72 28.93 -25.39
C PHE A 131 -29.76 29.82 -24.70
N GLY A 132 -29.30 30.78 -23.88
CA GLY A 132 -30.20 31.67 -23.14
C GLY A 132 -31.11 30.97 -22.12
N TRP A 133 -30.83 29.71 -21.77
CA TRP A 133 -31.66 28.93 -20.85
C TRP A 133 -31.60 29.40 -19.40
N CYS A 134 -30.52 30.08 -18.98
CA CYS A 134 -30.31 30.50 -17.59
C CYS A 134 -30.27 32.02 -17.44
N LYS A 135 -31.20 32.58 -16.66
CA LYS A 135 -31.08 33.98 -16.20
C LYS A 135 -30.23 34.04 -14.93
N THR A 136 -29.19 34.86 -14.94
CA THR A 136 -28.25 34.97 -13.81
C THR A 136 -28.96 35.37 -12.51
N GLY A 137 -28.64 34.69 -11.41
CA GLY A 137 -29.17 34.91 -10.07
C GLY A 137 -30.55 34.33 -9.80
N THR A 138 -31.10 33.52 -10.71
CA THR A 138 -32.42 32.89 -10.53
C THR A 138 -32.31 31.48 -9.97
N LEU A 139 -33.38 30.95 -9.36
CA LEU A 139 -33.44 29.53 -8.95
C LEU A 139 -33.22 28.59 -10.14
N TRP A 140 -33.68 29.00 -11.32
CA TRP A 140 -33.52 28.25 -12.56
C TRP A 140 -32.04 28.07 -12.94
N GLU A 141 -31.18 29.04 -12.65
CA GLU A 141 -29.72 28.89 -12.83
C GLU A 141 -29.17 27.71 -12.01
N VAL A 142 -29.60 27.60 -10.75
CA VAL A 142 -29.16 26.52 -9.85
C VAL A 142 -29.71 25.17 -10.34
N MET A 143 -30.97 25.12 -10.78
CA MET A 143 -31.57 23.89 -11.32
C MET A 143 -30.85 23.39 -12.58
N VAL A 144 -30.47 24.29 -13.50
CA VAL A 144 -29.72 23.91 -14.69
C VAL A 144 -28.31 23.45 -14.32
N ALA A 145 -27.62 24.14 -13.40
CA ALA A 145 -26.30 23.71 -12.94
C ALA A 145 -26.35 22.30 -12.31
N VAL A 146 -27.30 22.05 -11.41
CA VAL A 146 -27.53 20.73 -10.80
C VAL A 146 -27.89 19.68 -11.85
N GLY A 147 -28.76 20.01 -12.81
CA GLY A 147 -29.13 19.10 -13.90
C GLY A 147 -27.94 18.69 -14.76
N VAL A 148 -27.08 19.64 -15.14
CA VAL A 148 -25.83 19.37 -15.88
C VAL A 148 -24.89 18.51 -15.03
N SER A 149 -24.71 18.84 -13.75
CA SER A 149 -23.89 18.04 -12.82
C SER A 149 -24.38 16.59 -12.72
N LEU A 150 -25.69 16.39 -12.53
CA LEU A 150 -26.28 15.05 -12.46
C LEU A 150 -26.16 14.28 -13.77
N ALA A 151 -26.30 14.95 -14.91
CA ALA A 151 -26.11 14.31 -16.22
C ALA A 151 -24.66 13.84 -16.41
N VAL A 152 -23.69 14.67 -16.04
CA VAL A 152 -22.26 14.34 -16.09
C VAL A 152 -21.91 13.18 -15.16
N LEU A 153 -22.45 13.17 -13.93
CA LEU A 153 -22.29 12.07 -12.98
C LEU A 153 -22.98 10.78 -13.46
N GLY A 154 -24.16 10.88 -14.06
CA GLY A 154 -24.88 9.75 -14.63
C GLY A 154 -24.14 9.11 -15.81
N LEU A 155 -23.59 9.92 -16.71
CA LEU A 155 -22.72 9.44 -17.79
C LEU A 155 -21.48 8.72 -17.24
N ARG A 156 -20.91 9.21 -16.13
CA ARG A 156 -19.79 8.57 -15.46
C ARG A 156 -20.17 7.22 -14.85
N MET A 157 -21.34 7.12 -14.21
CA MET A 157 -21.84 5.84 -13.70
C MET A 157 -22.03 4.84 -14.83
N LEU A 158 -22.58 5.27 -15.97
CA LEU A 158 -22.69 4.43 -17.16
C LEU A 158 -21.30 4.02 -17.69
N ASP A 159 -20.34 4.93 -17.80
CA ASP A 159 -18.97 4.57 -18.22
C ASP A 159 -18.32 3.51 -17.32
N SER A 160 -18.62 3.56 -16.01
CA SER A 160 -18.19 2.54 -15.05
C SER A 160 -18.83 1.17 -15.28
N ILE A 161 -20.08 1.15 -15.75
CA ILE A 161 -20.85 -0.08 -16.01
C ILE A 161 -20.43 -0.70 -17.36
N TRP A 162 -20.07 0.12 -18.34
CA TRP A 162 -19.86 -0.29 -19.73
C TRP A 162 -18.37 -0.34 -20.16
N GLY A 163 -17.43 -0.28 -19.22
CA GLY A 163 -16.01 -0.55 -19.48
C GLY A 163 -15.23 0.57 -20.20
N GLY A 164 -15.54 1.84 -19.92
CA GLY A 164 -14.65 2.97 -20.29
C GLY A 164 -14.77 3.53 -21.71
N TRP A 165 -15.71 3.06 -22.53
CA TRP A 165 -15.84 3.48 -23.93
C TRP A 165 -16.68 4.76 -24.14
N VAL A 166 -17.44 5.21 -23.14
CA VAL A 166 -18.40 6.31 -23.29
C VAL A 166 -17.71 7.68 -23.25
N PHE A 167 -16.61 7.80 -22.51
CA PHE A 167 -15.93 9.08 -22.30
C PHE A 167 -14.86 9.44 -23.35
N ALA A 168 -14.27 8.47 -24.04
CA ALA A 168 -13.17 8.70 -24.99
C ALA A 168 -13.55 9.56 -26.22
N GLY A 169 -14.85 9.74 -26.52
CA GLY A 169 -15.33 10.61 -27.61
C GLY A 169 -16.48 11.57 -27.25
N GLY A 170 -16.99 11.54 -26.01
CA GLY A 170 -18.33 12.05 -25.70
C GLY A 170 -18.43 13.53 -25.32
N ILE A 171 -17.52 14.07 -24.51
CA ILE A 171 -17.71 15.40 -23.91
C ILE A 171 -17.60 16.56 -24.92
N PRO A 172 -16.59 16.61 -25.82
CA PRO A 172 -16.55 17.64 -26.85
C PRO A 172 -17.72 17.50 -27.84
N ALA A 173 -18.15 16.27 -28.12
CA ALA A 173 -19.24 15.99 -29.04
C ALA A 173 -20.60 16.44 -28.50
N VAL A 174 -20.91 16.21 -27.22
CA VAL A 174 -22.21 16.58 -26.61
C VAL A 174 -22.40 18.10 -26.54
N VAL A 175 -21.35 18.87 -26.26
CA VAL A 175 -21.41 20.34 -26.25
C VAL A 175 -21.58 20.91 -27.66
N VAL A 176 -20.96 20.29 -28.67
CA VAL A 176 -21.11 20.67 -30.08
C VAL A 176 -22.47 20.23 -30.65
N PHE A 177 -22.98 19.05 -30.29
CA PHE A 177 -24.25 18.51 -30.81
C PHE A 177 -25.47 19.24 -30.26
N LEU A 178 -25.43 19.68 -29.00
CA LEU A 178 -26.53 20.43 -28.39
C LEU A 178 -26.61 21.88 -28.93
N GLY A 179 -25.55 22.37 -29.59
CA GLY A 179 -25.44 23.72 -30.17
C GLY A 179 -26.03 23.92 -31.57
N MET A 180 -26.40 22.85 -32.29
CA MET A 180 -26.93 22.98 -33.66
C MET A 180 -28.44 23.22 -33.67
N GLU A 181 -28.84 24.50 -33.68
CA GLU A 181 -30.21 24.89 -34.03
C GLU A 181 -30.58 24.43 -35.45
N ARG A 182 -31.86 24.07 -35.66
CA ARG A 182 -32.46 23.61 -36.93
C ARG A 182 -32.13 24.45 -38.19
N LYS A 183 -31.65 25.69 -38.04
CA LYS A 183 -31.36 26.60 -39.16
C LYS A 183 -30.07 26.24 -39.93
N HIS A 184 -29.11 25.52 -39.34
CA HIS A 184 -27.87 25.14 -40.02
C HIS A 184 -27.88 23.77 -40.71
N LEU A 185 -28.92 22.95 -40.48
CA LEU A 185 -29.14 21.68 -41.21
C LEU A 185 -29.48 21.87 -42.70
N GLY A 186 -29.85 23.10 -43.12
CA GLY A 186 -30.08 23.42 -44.53
C GLY A 186 -28.79 23.46 -45.37
N PHE A 187 -27.65 23.81 -44.76
CA PHE A 187 -26.38 23.92 -45.46
C PHE A 187 -25.78 22.54 -45.78
N LEU A 188 -25.88 21.58 -44.85
CA LEU A 188 -25.42 20.19 -45.07
C LEU A 188 -26.31 19.42 -46.06
N ARG A 189 -27.61 19.77 -46.17
CA ARG A 189 -28.49 19.23 -47.24
C ARG A 189 -28.17 19.77 -48.63
N SER A 190 -27.57 20.97 -48.72
CA SER A 190 -27.13 21.55 -50.00
C SER A 190 -25.84 20.88 -50.52
N VAL A 191 -24.94 20.50 -49.61
CA VAL A 191 -23.69 19.81 -49.96
C VAL A 191 -23.92 18.34 -50.31
N HIS A 192 -24.96 17.70 -49.79
CA HIS A 192 -25.29 16.29 -50.09
C HIS A 192 -26.03 16.08 -51.43
N ARG A 193 -26.13 17.11 -52.29
CA ARG A 193 -26.76 17.05 -53.61
C ARG A 193 -25.81 17.43 -54.74
N LYS A 194 -24.56 16.95 -54.69
CA LYS A 194 -23.70 16.83 -55.89
C LYS A 194 -23.01 15.47 -55.89
N LYS A 195 -23.44 14.62 -56.84
CA LYS A 195 -22.77 13.38 -57.25
C LYS A 195 -21.41 13.69 -57.88
N THR A 196 -20.38 13.01 -57.40
CA THR A 196 -19.16 12.59 -58.12
C THR A 196 -18.37 11.72 -57.13
N VAL A 197 -18.49 10.39 -57.20
CA VAL A 197 -17.54 9.47 -57.88
C VAL A 197 -16.09 9.79 -57.52
N VAL A 198 -15.55 9.09 -56.51
CA VAL A 198 -14.26 8.36 -56.50
C VAL A 198 -14.19 7.53 -55.19
N GLY A 199 -13.94 6.23 -55.35
CA GLY A 199 -13.53 5.17 -54.40
C GLY A 199 -13.69 5.33 -52.88
N GLU A 200 -14.60 4.54 -52.29
CA GLU A 200 -14.57 4.14 -50.88
C GLU A 200 -13.97 2.73 -50.76
N GLU A 201 -12.80 2.60 -50.14
CA GLU A 201 -12.44 1.41 -49.36
C GLU A 201 -12.74 1.71 -47.90
N VAL A 202 -13.87 1.21 -47.40
CA VAL A 202 -14.15 1.11 -45.98
C VAL A 202 -13.89 -0.33 -45.57
N TYR A 203 -12.90 -0.52 -44.71
CA TYR A 203 -12.54 -1.82 -44.16
C TYR A 203 -13.73 -2.44 -43.38
N ASP A 204 -14.21 -3.58 -43.87
CA ASP A 204 -15.22 -4.40 -43.20
C ASP A 204 -14.57 -5.17 -42.04
N ILE A 205 -14.69 -4.59 -40.84
CA ILE A 205 -14.18 -5.14 -39.57
C ILE A 205 -14.74 -6.54 -39.28
N ARG A 206 -15.89 -6.92 -39.87
CA ARG A 206 -16.48 -8.25 -39.70
C ARG A 206 -15.65 -9.34 -40.39
N ARG A 207 -14.92 -9.01 -41.46
CA ARG A 207 -14.01 -9.91 -42.18
C ARG A 207 -12.69 -10.14 -41.42
N LEU A 208 -12.22 -9.11 -40.71
CA LEU A 208 -11.04 -9.19 -39.85
C LEU A 208 -11.27 -10.10 -38.64
N MET A 209 -12.47 -10.06 -38.04
CA MET A 209 -12.82 -10.95 -36.93
C MET A 209 -13.05 -12.41 -37.37
N GLN A 210 -13.53 -12.64 -38.61
CA GLN A 210 -13.65 -14.00 -39.15
C GLN A 210 -12.28 -14.61 -39.49
N ASN A 211 -11.32 -13.81 -39.96
CA ASN A 211 -9.95 -14.27 -40.19
C ASN A 211 -9.21 -14.56 -38.88
N TYR A 212 -9.41 -13.75 -37.83
CA TYR A 212 -8.79 -13.97 -36.52
C TYR A 212 -9.26 -15.29 -35.87
N SER A 213 -10.54 -15.64 -36.02
CA SER A 213 -11.06 -16.93 -35.53
C SER A 213 -10.58 -18.14 -36.35
N ALA A 214 -10.21 -17.93 -37.62
CA ALA A 214 -9.63 -18.97 -38.47
C ALA A 214 -8.14 -19.18 -38.18
N ASP A 215 -7.39 -18.10 -37.90
CA ASP A 215 -5.96 -18.16 -37.57
C ASP A 215 -5.68 -18.85 -36.23
N VAL A 216 -6.59 -18.71 -35.25
CA VAL A 216 -6.51 -19.45 -33.98
C VAL A 216 -6.74 -20.96 -34.18
N GLN A 217 -7.66 -21.37 -35.07
CA GLN A 217 -7.88 -22.79 -35.38
C GLN A 217 -6.78 -23.41 -36.27
N VAL A 218 -6.06 -22.60 -37.07
CA VAL A 218 -4.90 -23.06 -37.85
C VAL A 218 -3.65 -23.18 -36.96
N SER A 219 -3.52 -22.35 -35.93
CA SER A 219 -2.46 -22.45 -34.91
C SER A 219 -2.56 -23.75 -34.10
N GLU A 220 -3.78 -24.13 -33.66
CA GLU A 220 -4.03 -25.38 -32.92
C GLU A 220 -3.89 -26.65 -33.78
N ARG A 221 -4.02 -26.56 -35.12
CA ARG A 221 -3.70 -27.69 -36.02
C ARG A 221 -2.20 -27.83 -36.29
N LYS A 222 -1.44 -26.73 -36.32
CA LYS A 222 0.01 -26.76 -36.57
C LYS A 222 0.84 -27.25 -35.39
N SER A 223 0.35 -27.11 -34.15
CA SER A 223 1.00 -27.72 -32.98
C SER A 223 0.80 -29.24 -32.88
N GLY A 224 -0.19 -29.80 -33.59
CA GLY A 224 -0.42 -31.25 -33.67
C GLY A 224 0.29 -31.99 -34.82
N GLU A 225 0.78 -31.27 -35.84
CA GLU A 225 1.48 -31.87 -37.00
C GLU A 225 3.01 -31.76 -36.95
N ALA A 226 3.57 -31.02 -35.98
CA ALA A 226 5.01 -30.84 -35.84
C ALA A 226 5.76 -32.07 -35.25
N ASP A 227 5.04 -33.08 -34.74
CA ASP A 227 5.63 -34.30 -34.16
C ASP A 227 5.75 -35.48 -35.16
N ILE A 228 5.44 -35.29 -36.45
CA ILE A 228 5.44 -36.39 -37.46
C ILE A 228 6.38 -36.14 -38.66
N LEU A 229 7.05 -34.99 -38.76
CA LEU A 229 7.94 -34.66 -39.90
C LEU A 229 9.36 -34.26 -39.48
N SER A 230 10.00 -35.13 -38.67
CA SER A 230 11.45 -35.13 -38.44
C SER A 230 12.06 -36.46 -38.91
N GLU A 231 11.75 -36.86 -40.14
CA GLU A 231 12.52 -37.90 -40.83
C GLU A 231 12.32 -37.77 -42.34
N LYS A 232 13.43 -37.68 -43.08
CA LYS A 232 13.57 -37.50 -44.54
C LYS A 232 13.60 -36.05 -45.02
N THR A 233 14.79 -35.52 -45.25
CA THR A 233 15.45 -35.63 -46.56
C THR A 233 16.77 -34.88 -46.56
N GLY A 234 17.86 -35.60 -46.83
CA GLY A 234 19.12 -35.01 -47.29
C GLY A 234 19.18 -35.00 -48.81
N LYS A 235 19.67 -33.91 -49.39
CA LYS A 235 20.64 -33.86 -50.50
C LYS A 235 20.75 -32.42 -51.01
N GLY A 236 21.99 -31.98 -51.17
CA GLY A 236 22.33 -30.58 -51.43
C GLY A 236 22.20 -30.12 -52.88
N LEU A 237 22.52 -28.85 -53.08
CA LEU A 237 22.96 -28.30 -54.35
C LEU A 237 23.84 -27.06 -54.10
N ARG A 238 24.84 -26.93 -54.95
CA ARG A 238 25.94 -25.96 -54.99
C ARG A 238 25.50 -24.56 -55.43
N GLU A 239 26.36 -23.61 -55.04
CA GLU A 239 26.81 -22.38 -55.75
C GLU A 239 25.76 -21.42 -56.31
N PHE A 240 25.72 -20.21 -55.73
CA PHE A 240 25.98 -18.99 -56.50
C PHE A 240 26.44 -17.87 -55.55
N VAL A 241 27.65 -17.36 -55.78
CA VAL A 241 28.19 -16.12 -55.19
C VAL A 241 27.83 -14.97 -56.14
N PRO A 242 27.40 -13.82 -55.61
CA PRO A 242 27.87 -12.56 -56.17
C PRO A 242 28.55 -11.72 -55.09
N GLU A 243 29.78 -11.34 -55.43
CA GLU A 243 30.53 -10.21 -54.90
C GLU A 243 29.80 -8.88 -55.15
N ASP A 244 30.10 -7.93 -54.26
CA ASP A 244 30.00 -6.48 -54.40
C ASP A 244 28.62 -5.82 -54.28
N ALA A 245 28.31 -5.38 -53.05
CA ALA A 245 27.59 -4.13 -52.79
C ALA A 245 28.05 -3.56 -51.44
N GLU A 246 29.02 -2.64 -51.50
CA GLU A 246 29.27 -1.66 -50.45
C GLU A 246 28.07 -0.71 -50.40
N GLU A 247 27.31 -0.71 -49.30
CA GLU A 247 26.38 0.39 -48.98
C GLU A 247 26.10 0.42 -47.46
N ASP A 248 26.63 1.46 -46.84
CA ASP A 248 26.15 2.17 -45.64
C ASP A 248 25.56 1.35 -44.48
N ALA A 249 26.42 1.09 -43.50
CA ALA A 249 26.05 0.64 -42.17
C ALA A 249 25.24 1.72 -41.41
N GLU A 250 23.94 1.81 -41.68
CA GLU A 250 22.98 2.33 -40.72
C GLU A 250 22.77 1.26 -39.64
N GLY A 251 23.17 1.60 -38.41
CA GLY A 251 23.10 0.73 -37.25
C GLY A 251 21.69 0.18 -37.03
N SER A 252 21.51 -1.11 -37.32
CA SER A 252 20.37 -1.86 -36.81
C SER A 252 20.36 -1.72 -35.28
N PRO A 253 19.22 -1.35 -34.66
CA PRO A 253 19.14 -1.22 -33.22
C PRO A 253 19.45 -2.59 -32.61
N GLU A 254 20.59 -2.67 -31.94
CA GLU A 254 21.03 -3.84 -31.20
C GLU A 254 19.89 -4.24 -30.25
N LYS A 255 19.25 -5.38 -30.51
CA LYS A 255 18.21 -5.95 -29.64
C LYS A 255 18.87 -6.35 -28.32
N SER A 256 19.09 -5.37 -27.45
CA SER A 256 19.56 -5.56 -26.08
C SER A 256 18.45 -6.16 -25.23
N GLY A 257 18.12 -7.42 -25.48
CA GLY A 257 17.18 -8.18 -24.66
C GLY A 257 17.75 -8.46 -23.28
N ILE A 258 16.90 -8.62 -22.26
CA ILE A 258 17.32 -9.22 -20.98
C ILE A 258 17.42 -10.73 -21.23
N GLU A 259 18.58 -11.32 -21.00
CA GLU A 259 18.75 -12.78 -21.07
C GLU A 259 18.23 -13.43 -19.79
N VAL A 260 17.40 -14.46 -19.94
CA VAL A 260 16.88 -15.25 -18.81
C VAL A 260 17.88 -16.37 -18.50
N PRO A 261 18.42 -16.45 -17.26
CA PRO A 261 19.33 -17.52 -16.88
C PRO A 261 18.70 -18.91 -16.95
N GLY A 262 19.49 -19.92 -17.27
CA GLY A 262 19.10 -21.32 -17.05
C GLY A 262 19.23 -21.68 -15.57
N TRP A 263 18.13 -21.61 -14.82
CA TRP A 263 18.11 -22.03 -13.40
C TRP A 263 18.20 -23.55 -13.25
N THR A 264 18.89 -23.99 -12.21
CA THR A 264 19.09 -25.42 -11.88
C THR A 264 17.87 -26.01 -11.18
N SER A 265 17.15 -25.21 -10.39
CA SER A 265 15.94 -25.61 -9.68
C SER A 265 14.72 -25.62 -10.58
N GLU A 266 14.10 -26.79 -10.73
CA GLU A 266 12.83 -26.95 -11.43
C GLU A 266 11.73 -26.04 -10.83
N SER A 267 11.74 -25.83 -9.51
CA SER A 267 10.74 -24.99 -8.84
C SER A 267 10.80 -23.52 -9.27
N ILE A 268 12.00 -23.01 -9.58
CA ILE A 268 12.18 -21.64 -10.06
C ILE A 268 11.79 -21.55 -11.54
N ALA A 269 12.17 -22.53 -12.37
CA ALA A 269 11.75 -22.58 -13.76
C ALA A 269 10.21 -22.64 -13.90
N VAL A 270 9.56 -23.48 -13.09
CA VAL A 270 8.09 -23.55 -13.03
C VAL A 270 7.49 -22.23 -12.54
N PHE A 271 8.03 -21.64 -11.47
CA PHE A 271 7.55 -20.37 -10.96
C PHE A 271 7.68 -19.24 -12.00
N TRP A 272 8.82 -19.16 -12.69
CA TRP A 272 9.05 -18.17 -13.74
C TRP A 272 8.01 -18.26 -14.83
N ARG A 273 7.81 -19.46 -15.40
CA ARG A 273 6.82 -19.72 -16.45
C ARG A 273 5.41 -19.33 -16.01
N ASP A 274 5.05 -19.62 -14.77
CA ASP A 274 3.68 -19.41 -14.29
C ASP A 274 3.43 -17.96 -13.86
N MET A 275 4.43 -17.28 -13.29
CA MET A 275 4.25 -15.99 -12.58
C MET A 275 4.87 -14.78 -13.30
N VAL A 276 5.90 -14.98 -14.12
CA VAL A 276 6.69 -13.87 -14.71
C VAL A 276 6.60 -13.86 -16.23
N GLU A 277 6.78 -15.02 -16.87
CA GLU A 277 6.77 -15.17 -18.33
C GLU A 277 5.53 -14.56 -19.01
N PRO A 278 4.29 -14.68 -18.46
CA PRO A 278 3.10 -14.08 -19.07
C PRO A 278 3.16 -12.55 -19.20
N TYR A 279 4.07 -11.90 -18.47
CA TYR A 279 4.24 -10.45 -18.44
C TYR A 279 5.60 -9.99 -18.96
N PHE A 280 6.48 -10.92 -19.34
CA PHE A 280 7.89 -10.65 -19.62
C PHE A 280 8.08 -9.61 -20.73
N ASP A 281 7.48 -9.82 -21.90
CA ASP A 281 7.60 -8.90 -23.04
C ASP A 281 7.16 -7.47 -22.67
N ARG A 282 6.08 -7.36 -21.88
CA ARG A 282 5.55 -6.07 -21.45
C ARG A 282 6.49 -5.37 -20.49
N TRP A 283 7.01 -6.09 -19.50
CA TRP A 283 7.92 -5.52 -18.49
C TRP A 283 9.29 -5.18 -19.07
N GLN A 284 9.73 -5.94 -20.08
CA GLN A 284 10.98 -5.69 -20.78
C GLN A 284 10.94 -4.42 -21.64
N GLN A 285 9.78 -4.12 -22.25
CA GLN A 285 9.59 -2.94 -23.10
C GLN A 285 9.44 -1.63 -22.30
N ASP A 286 8.95 -1.71 -21.06
CA ASP A 286 8.80 -0.56 -20.17
C ASP A 286 10.12 -0.29 -19.42
N SER A 287 10.72 0.88 -19.63
CA SER A 287 12.02 1.22 -19.07
C SER A 287 12.05 1.19 -17.53
N ALA A 288 10.94 1.52 -16.86
CA ALA A 288 10.87 1.48 -15.39
C ALA A 288 10.71 0.03 -14.90
N LEU A 289 9.86 -0.77 -15.54
CA LEU A 289 9.65 -2.17 -15.15
C LEU A 289 10.81 -3.09 -15.54
N ARG A 290 11.60 -2.71 -16.54
CA ARG A 290 12.78 -3.46 -16.99
C ARG A 290 13.82 -3.63 -15.86
N CYS A 291 13.99 -2.61 -15.03
CA CYS A 291 14.92 -2.66 -13.88
C CYS A 291 14.38 -3.60 -12.80
N VAL A 292 13.08 -3.53 -12.50
CA VAL A 292 12.40 -4.43 -11.54
C VAL A 292 12.44 -5.89 -12.02
N LEU A 293 12.25 -6.11 -13.32
CA LEU A 293 12.37 -7.44 -13.93
C LEU A 293 13.79 -7.98 -13.78
N SER A 294 14.80 -7.15 -14.02
CA SER A 294 16.21 -7.52 -13.82
C SER A 294 16.49 -7.86 -12.35
N ALA A 295 15.94 -7.10 -11.41
CA ALA A 295 16.04 -7.38 -9.98
C ALA A 295 15.35 -8.69 -9.60
N CYS A 296 14.16 -8.98 -10.15
CA CYS A 296 13.47 -10.25 -9.93
C CYS A 296 14.30 -11.44 -10.43
N ILE A 297 14.89 -11.34 -11.63
CA ILE A 297 15.78 -12.37 -12.18
C ILE A 297 16.97 -12.58 -11.23
N ARG A 298 17.60 -11.50 -10.76
CA ARG A 298 18.73 -11.58 -9.85
C ARG A 298 18.36 -12.25 -8.52
N VAL A 299 17.22 -11.90 -7.93
CA VAL A 299 16.72 -12.53 -6.71
C VAL A 299 16.42 -14.02 -6.93
N LEU A 300 15.80 -14.38 -8.05
CA LEU A 300 15.53 -15.78 -8.37
C LEU A 300 16.83 -16.57 -8.55
N SER A 301 17.86 -16.03 -9.19
CA SER A 301 19.17 -16.68 -9.26
C SER A 301 19.81 -16.87 -7.89
N ILE A 302 19.72 -15.89 -6.98
CA ILE A 302 20.22 -16.07 -5.60
C ILE A 302 19.45 -17.18 -4.88
N LEU A 303 18.13 -17.26 -5.04
CA LEU A 303 17.33 -18.34 -4.46
C LEU A 303 17.63 -19.71 -5.11
N ASP A 304 18.04 -19.74 -6.38
CA ASP A 304 18.47 -20.95 -7.07
C ASP A 304 19.78 -21.49 -6.48
N GLU A 305 20.75 -20.60 -6.30
CA GLU A 305 22.11 -20.90 -5.85
C GLU A 305 22.18 -21.17 -4.33
N GLU A 306 21.45 -20.39 -3.52
CA GLU A 306 21.66 -20.32 -2.07
C GLU A 306 20.39 -20.64 -1.26
N GLY A 307 19.23 -20.77 -1.88
CA GLY A 307 17.94 -20.84 -1.18
C GLY A 307 17.56 -22.19 -0.55
N ASP A 308 18.45 -23.19 -0.53
CA ASP A 308 18.17 -24.55 -0.03
C ASP A 308 18.28 -24.73 1.48
N HIS A 309 18.68 -23.70 2.22
CA HIS A 309 18.65 -23.73 3.67
C HIS A 309 17.21 -23.61 4.22
N PRO A 310 16.94 -24.08 5.46
CA PRO A 310 15.64 -23.92 6.12
C PRO A 310 15.16 -22.46 6.14
N SER A 311 13.86 -22.27 5.92
CA SER A 311 13.18 -20.97 6.06
C SER A 311 12.89 -20.60 7.52
N VAL A 312 12.99 -21.57 8.44
CA VAL A 312 12.84 -21.43 9.90
C VAL A 312 13.98 -22.18 10.57
N ASN A 313 14.78 -21.48 11.39
CA ASN A 313 15.94 -22.07 12.06
C ASN A 313 15.63 -22.51 13.50
N LEU A 314 15.54 -23.83 13.73
CA LEU A 314 15.23 -24.44 15.03
C LEU A 314 16.19 -24.07 16.17
N ARG A 315 17.42 -23.68 15.86
CA ARG A 315 18.44 -23.38 16.88
C ARG A 315 18.31 -21.98 17.47
N HIS A 316 17.67 -21.06 16.75
CA HIS A 316 17.76 -19.62 17.04
C HIS A 316 16.43 -18.87 16.88
N GLU A 317 15.42 -19.47 16.27
CA GLU A 317 14.09 -18.87 16.18
C GLU A 317 13.21 -19.30 17.36
N GLU A 318 13.19 -18.46 18.40
CA GLU A 318 11.94 -18.22 19.13
C GLU A 318 11.00 -17.41 18.21
N GLU A 319 10.59 -17.98 17.07
CA GLU A 319 9.46 -17.46 16.30
C GLU A 319 8.25 -17.49 17.24
N GLY A 320 7.88 -16.33 17.77
CA GLY A 320 7.09 -16.18 18.99
C GLY A 320 5.93 -17.17 19.13
N ASN A 321 5.80 -17.76 20.33
CA ASN A 321 4.66 -18.59 20.76
C ASN A 321 4.25 -19.77 19.84
N LYS A 322 4.94 -20.07 18.73
CA LYS A 322 4.60 -21.21 17.89
C LYS A 322 4.96 -22.51 18.62
N PRO A 323 4.08 -23.53 18.63
CA PRO A 323 4.41 -24.82 19.21
C PRO A 323 5.67 -25.41 18.56
N LYS A 324 6.55 -26.06 19.33
CA LYS A 324 7.82 -26.64 18.82
C LYS A 324 7.60 -27.57 17.62
N GLU A 325 6.48 -28.28 17.59
CA GLU A 325 6.07 -29.14 16.48
C GLU A 325 5.87 -28.36 15.17
N VAL A 326 5.30 -27.16 15.25
CA VAL A 326 5.11 -26.29 14.08
C VAL A 326 6.45 -25.79 13.56
N CYS A 327 7.38 -25.40 14.44
CA CYS A 327 8.71 -24.99 14.03
C CYS A 327 9.48 -26.14 13.37
N LEU A 328 9.34 -27.37 13.89
CA LEU A 328 9.93 -28.58 13.29
C LEU A 328 9.40 -28.81 11.87
N LEU A 329 8.10 -28.66 11.63
CA LEU A 329 7.52 -28.78 10.30
C LEU A 329 8.04 -27.68 9.36
N LEU A 330 8.02 -26.42 9.80
CA LEU A 330 8.47 -25.28 8.99
C LEU A 330 9.98 -25.33 8.67
N SER A 331 10.80 -25.91 9.54
CA SER A 331 12.24 -26.06 9.31
C SER A 331 12.58 -26.98 8.12
N ARG A 332 11.63 -27.80 7.67
CA ARG A 332 11.79 -28.65 6.46
C ARG A 332 11.51 -27.89 5.17
N ILE A 333 10.98 -26.68 5.26
CA ILE A 333 10.65 -25.85 4.11
C ILE A 333 11.85 -24.96 3.83
N SER A 334 12.44 -25.11 2.65
CA SER A 334 13.58 -24.27 2.25
C SER A 334 13.17 -22.81 2.07
N LEU A 335 14.12 -21.89 2.23
CA LEU A 335 13.91 -20.47 1.98
C LEU A 335 13.36 -20.23 0.58
N ARG A 336 13.96 -20.88 -0.43
CA ARG A 336 13.48 -20.82 -1.82
C ARG A 336 12.00 -21.16 -1.90
N ARG A 337 11.59 -22.31 -1.37
CA ARG A 337 10.17 -22.73 -1.42
C ARG A 337 9.26 -21.72 -0.73
N HIS A 338 9.66 -21.22 0.43
CA HIS A 338 8.90 -20.23 1.18
C HIS A 338 8.73 -18.92 0.40
N SER A 339 9.83 -18.32 -0.10
CA SER A 339 9.77 -17.07 -0.88
C SER A 339 8.89 -17.20 -2.13
N LEU A 340 8.95 -18.33 -2.84
CA LEU A 340 8.08 -18.58 -4.00
C LEU A 340 6.60 -18.70 -3.58
N ASN A 341 6.31 -19.31 -2.44
CA ASN A 341 4.94 -19.41 -1.90
C ASN A 341 4.39 -18.05 -1.48
N VAL A 342 5.18 -17.24 -0.77
CA VAL A 342 4.80 -15.87 -0.39
C VAL A 342 4.49 -15.04 -1.62
N ALA A 343 5.32 -15.13 -2.66
CA ALA A 343 5.08 -14.42 -3.91
C ALA A 343 3.76 -14.82 -4.62
N ARG A 344 3.41 -16.12 -4.63
CA ARG A 344 2.13 -16.59 -5.17
C ARG A 344 0.95 -16.03 -4.38
N VAL A 345 1.02 -16.11 -3.05
CA VAL A 345 -0.02 -15.58 -2.16
C VAL A 345 -0.16 -14.06 -2.32
N SER A 346 0.95 -13.33 -2.43
CA SER A 346 0.93 -11.89 -2.68
C SER A 346 0.21 -11.55 -3.99
N ALA A 347 0.42 -12.33 -5.05
CA ALA A 347 -0.27 -12.15 -6.33
C ALA A 347 -1.79 -12.35 -6.19
N ASP A 348 -2.23 -13.38 -5.45
CA ASP A 348 -3.64 -13.64 -5.17
C ASP A 348 -4.26 -12.47 -4.38
N LEU A 349 -3.61 -12.04 -3.29
CA LEU A 349 -4.07 -10.92 -2.47
C LEU A 349 -4.16 -9.61 -3.24
N LEU A 350 -3.22 -9.38 -4.17
CA LEU A 350 -3.26 -8.22 -5.06
C LEU A 350 -4.45 -8.24 -6.01
N ARG A 351 -4.74 -9.40 -6.62
CA ARG A 351 -5.91 -9.56 -7.50
C ARG A 351 -7.20 -9.31 -6.74
N ASP A 352 -7.33 -9.89 -5.55
CA ASP A 352 -8.50 -9.72 -4.69
C ASP A 352 -8.69 -8.24 -4.30
N ARG A 353 -7.60 -7.53 -4.00
CA ARG A 353 -7.66 -6.13 -3.54
C ARG A 353 -7.89 -5.12 -4.66
N PHE A 354 -7.27 -5.32 -5.83
CA PHE A 354 -7.23 -4.31 -6.89
C PHE A 354 -8.02 -4.69 -8.15
N GLY A 355 -8.64 -5.87 -8.19
CA GLY A 355 -9.39 -6.35 -9.36
C GLY A 355 -8.52 -6.29 -10.60
N GLU A 356 -9.05 -5.79 -11.71
CA GLU A 356 -8.34 -5.67 -13.00
C GLU A 356 -7.09 -4.76 -12.99
N ARG A 357 -6.85 -3.98 -11.93
CA ARG A 357 -5.69 -3.06 -11.83
C ARG A 357 -4.49 -3.68 -11.13
N TRP A 358 -4.61 -4.91 -10.63
CA TRP A 358 -3.55 -5.58 -9.86
C TRP A 358 -2.20 -5.63 -10.58
N TRP A 359 -2.20 -5.77 -11.90
CA TRP A 359 -1.01 -5.87 -12.73
C TRP A 359 -0.12 -4.62 -12.69
N LEU A 360 -0.65 -3.45 -12.32
CA LEU A 360 0.13 -2.22 -12.16
C LEU A 360 1.09 -2.28 -10.95
N TYR A 361 0.71 -3.02 -9.91
CA TYR A 361 1.46 -3.15 -8.66
C TYR A 361 2.27 -4.45 -8.60
N TYR A 362 1.86 -5.43 -9.40
CA TYR A 362 2.37 -6.78 -9.36
C TYR A 362 3.90 -6.92 -9.46
N PRO A 363 4.64 -6.21 -10.36
CA PRO A 363 6.09 -6.37 -10.46
C PRO A 363 6.83 -6.05 -9.16
N LEU A 364 6.41 -4.97 -8.49
CA LEU A 364 7.05 -4.50 -7.26
C LEU A 364 6.72 -5.41 -6.08
N TYR A 365 5.49 -5.91 -6.01
CA TYR A 365 5.08 -6.89 -5.01
C TYR A 365 5.76 -8.23 -5.17
N LEU A 366 5.94 -8.67 -6.41
CA LEU A 366 6.67 -9.87 -6.73
C LEU A 366 8.10 -9.75 -6.21
N LEU A 367 8.78 -8.64 -6.52
CA LEU A 367 10.14 -8.37 -6.05
C LEU A 367 10.22 -8.38 -4.52
N VAL A 368 9.38 -7.59 -3.84
CA VAL A 368 9.36 -7.50 -2.37
C VAL A 368 9.12 -8.86 -1.73
N SER A 369 8.16 -9.63 -2.25
CA SER A 369 7.82 -10.96 -1.72
C SER A 369 8.95 -11.97 -1.90
N LEU A 370 9.63 -11.94 -3.05
CA LEU A 370 10.78 -12.82 -3.28
C LEU A 370 11.99 -12.43 -2.41
N SER A 371 12.16 -11.13 -2.15
CA SER A 371 13.32 -10.60 -1.44
C SER A 371 13.21 -10.57 0.09
N HIS A 372 12.00 -10.71 0.65
CA HIS A 372 11.75 -10.32 2.05
C HIS A 372 12.60 -11.05 3.10
N ASP A 373 12.96 -12.29 2.82
CA ASP A 373 13.71 -13.18 3.70
C ASP A 373 15.14 -13.48 3.19
N LEU A 374 15.64 -12.77 2.16
CA LEU A 374 16.99 -13.02 1.59
C LEU A 374 18.12 -12.88 2.62
N GLY A 375 17.94 -12.02 3.61
CA GLY A 375 18.85 -11.86 4.73
C GLY A 375 19.00 -13.12 5.58
N LYS A 376 18.15 -14.14 5.43
CA LYS A 376 18.39 -15.44 6.07
C LYS A 376 19.58 -16.19 5.46
N ILE A 377 19.93 -15.92 4.20
CA ILE A 377 21.09 -16.51 3.51
C ILE A 377 22.39 -16.03 4.15
N THR A 378 22.55 -14.73 4.30
CA THR A 378 23.78 -14.12 4.85
C THR A 378 24.01 -14.46 6.31
N VAL A 379 22.94 -14.81 7.03
CA VAL A 379 22.97 -15.08 8.46
C VAL A 379 22.92 -16.60 8.75
N ALA A 380 22.85 -17.44 7.71
CA ALA A 380 22.98 -18.88 7.81
C ALA A 380 24.42 -19.27 8.21
N GLY A 381 24.72 -19.23 9.51
CA GLY A 381 26.03 -19.61 10.07
C GLY A 381 26.48 -18.80 11.29
N THR A 382 25.83 -17.68 11.60
CA THR A 382 26.12 -16.86 12.78
C THR A 382 24.94 -16.89 13.76
N ALA A 383 25.20 -16.78 15.07
CA ALA A 383 24.14 -16.74 16.08
C ALA A 383 23.39 -15.41 15.96
N TYR A 384 22.17 -15.41 15.43
CA TYR A 384 21.40 -14.18 15.20
C TYR A 384 20.03 -14.20 15.88
N SER A 385 19.53 -13.00 16.19
CA SER A 385 18.19 -12.79 16.74
C SER A 385 17.15 -12.65 15.63
N THR A 386 15.94 -13.15 15.86
CA THR A 386 14.75 -13.15 14.97
C THR A 386 14.41 -11.86 14.20
N GLY A 387 14.99 -10.70 14.56
CA GLY A 387 14.77 -9.42 13.87
C GLY A 387 15.96 -8.87 13.07
N SER A 388 17.07 -9.61 12.90
CA SER A 388 18.20 -9.13 12.09
C SER A 388 18.04 -9.42 10.59
N HIS A 389 17.34 -10.49 10.22
CA HIS A 389 17.19 -10.85 8.80
C HIS A 389 16.30 -9.86 8.00
N PRO A 390 15.26 -9.20 8.53
CA PRO A 390 14.54 -8.18 7.77
C PRO A 390 15.44 -7.02 7.36
N VAL A 391 16.33 -6.58 8.26
CA VAL A 391 17.32 -5.54 7.98
C VAL A 391 18.33 -6.01 6.92
N ALA A 392 18.90 -7.19 7.11
CA ALA A 392 19.85 -7.78 6.15
C ALA A 392 19.20 -8.03 4.78
N SER A 393 17.91 -8.40 4.74
CA SER A 393 17.14 -8.58 3.50
C SER A 393 16.94 -7.26 2.78
N ALA A 394 16.66 -6.18 3.52
CA ALA A 394 16.52 -4.84 2.95
C ALA A 394 17.85 -4.31 2.40
N GLU A 395 18.96 -4.54 3.10
CA GLU A 395 20.30 -4.20 2.62
C GLU A 395 20.65 -4.98 1.34
N ARG A 396 20.39 -6.29 1.32
CA ARG A 396 20.63 -7.12 0.13
C ARG A 396 19.76 -6.72 -1.04
N LEU A 397 18.49 -6.36 -0.80
CA LEU A 397 17.61 -5.83 -1.86
C LEU A 397 18.13 -4.49 -2.40
N ALA A 398 18.58 -3.58 -1.53
CA ALA A 398 19.15 -2.30 -1.96
C ALA A 398 20.38 -2.48 -2.86
N GLU A 399 21.26 -3.43 -2.52
CA GLU A 399 22.40 -3.82 -3.35
C GLU A 399 21.95 -4.31 -4.74
N ILE A 400 20.98 -5.25 -4.80
CA ILE A 400 20.44 -5.77 -6.07
C ILE A 400 19.81 -4.66 -6.92
N LEU A 401 19.07 -3.74 -6.30
CA LEU A 401 18.48 -2.59 -6.99
C LEU A 401 19.57 -1.67 -7.58
N SER A 402 20.66 -1.46 -6.85
CA SER A 402 21.81 -0.68 -7.32
C SER A 402 22.52 -1.35 -8.51
N GLU A 403 22.72 -2.67 -8.47
CA GLU A 403 23.34 -3.46 -9.55
C GLU A 403 22.51 -3.38 -10.85
N THR A 404 21.18 -3.40 -10.70
CA THR A 404 20.23 -3.42 -11.82
C THR A 404 19.84 -2.03 -12.32
N ARG A 405 20.46 -0.97 -11.78
CA ARG A 405 20.18 0.44 -12.11
C ARG A 405 18.71 0.82 -11.96
N ALA A 406 18.01 0.22 -11.00
CA ALA A 406 16.72 0.72 -10.58
C ALA A 406 16.92 2.11 -9.97
N ASP A 407 16.35 3.13 -10.61
CA ASP A 407 16.57 4.54 -10.32
C ASP A 407 16.38 4.92 -8.84
N GLU A 408 17.07 5.97 -8.35
CA GLU A 408 16.92 6.49 -6.97
C GLU A 408 15.47 6.90 -6.66
N HIS A 409 14.68 7.23 -7.69
CA HIS A 409 13.26 7.56 -7.58
C HIS A 409 12.30 6.34 -7.63
N MET A 410 12.76 5.14 -7.95
CA MET A 410 11.89 3.95 -8.03
C MET A 410 11.66 3.31 -6.67
N GLN A 411 10.79 3.89 -5.83
CA GLN A 411 10.24 3.26 -4.61
C GLN A 411 11.25 2.48 -3.73
N SER A 412 12.57 2.70 -3.86
CA SER A 412 13.57 1.76 -3.36
C SER A 412 13.57 1.81 -1.85
N GLU A 413 13.42 3.00 -1.28
CA GLU A 413 13.16 3.21 0.15
C GLU A 413 11.83 2.60 0.60
N VAL A 414 10.78 2.65 -0.21
CA VAL A 414 9.46 2.08 0.15
C VAL A 414 9.50 0.55 0.12
N LEU A 415 10.16 -0.06 -0.87
CA LEU A 415 10.30 -1.51 -0.98
C LEU A 415 11.29 -2.04 0.07
N THR A 416 12.41 -1.36 0.26
CA THR A 416 13.38 -1.73 1.31
C THR A 416 12.82 -1.49 2.70
N ALA A 417 12.00 -0.46 2.93
CA ALA A 417 11.25 -0.30 4.17
C ALA A 417 10.22 -1.42 4.35
N ALA A 418 9.49 -1.80 3.30
CA ALA A 418 8.54 -2.91 3.39
C ALA A 418 9.23 -4.22 3.79
N VAL A 419 10.41 -4.50 3.23
CA VAL A 419 11.24 -5.66 3.60
C VAL A 419 11.84 -5.49 5.00
N ARG A 420 12.37 -4.31 5.35
CA ARG A 420 12.99 -4.04 6.66
C ARG A 420 12.02 -4.23 7.81
N HIS A 421 10.74 -3.92 7.57
CA HIS A 421 9.69 -3.92 8.59
C HIS A 421 8.75 -5.13 8.52
N HIS A 422 8.96 -6.12 7.65
CA HIS A 422 7.96 -7.19 7.41
C HIS A 422 7.66 -8.12 8.61
N HIS A 423 8.40 -8.00 9.71
CA HIS A 423 8.11 -8.66 10.99
C HIS A 423 7.30 -7.79 11.97
N ASP A 424 7.14 -6.50 11.68
CA ASP A 424 6.37 -5.59 12.53
C ASP A 424 4.91 -6.02 12.59
N ALA A 425 4.29 -5.80 13.75
CA ALA A 425 2.95 -6.31 14.01
C ALA A 425 1.94 -5.69 13.04
N TYR A 426 1.39 -6.52 12.15
CA TYR A 426 0.17 -6.18 11.42
C TYR A 426 -0.96 -5.95 12.43
N VAL A 427 -1.51 -4.73 12.46
CA VAL A 427 -2.68 -4.35 13.28
C VAL A 427 -3.94 -4.42 12.39
N PRO A 428 -4.76 -5.48 12.49
CA PRO A 428 -5.97 -5.59 11.68
C PRO A 428 -6.95 -4.48 12.06
N GLY A 429 -7.42 -3.71 11.07
CA GLY A 429 -8.42 -2.66 11.28
C GLY A 429 -7.86 -1.25 11.49
N HIS A 430 -6.56 -1.03 11.29
CA HIS A 430 -6.06 0.30 10.95
C HIS A 430 -6.64 0.71 9.58
N ASN A 431 -7.34 1.83 9.55
CA ASN A 431 -7.97 2.34 8.34
C ASN A 431 -6.94 3.25 7.64
N PRO A 432 -6.58 3.00 6.36
CA PRO A 432 -5.59 3.82 5.63
C PRO A 432 -6.01 5.29 5.44
N ASN A 433 -7.21 5.68 5.89
CA ASN A 433 -7.64 7.08 5.97
C ASN A 433 -7.15 7.82 7.25
N VAL A 434 -6.22 7.24 8.02
CA VAL A 434 -5.56 7.94 9.13
C VAL A 434 -4.42 8.82 8.61
N LYS A 435 -4.76 10.10 8.31
CA LYS A 435 -3.79 11.19 8.15
C LYS A 435 -2.72 11.13 9.25
N GLY A 436 -1.48 10.83 8.89
CA GLY A 436 -0.29 10.93 9.75
C GLY A 436 0.80 9.90 9.45
N GLU A 437 0.44 8.66 9.15
CA GLU A 437 1.38 7.59 8.80
C GLU A 437 0.86 6.92 7.52
N SER A 438 1.54 7.11 6.40
CA SER A 438 1.20 6.35 5.19
C SER A 438 1.53 4.89 5.46
N GLU A 439 0.53 4.06 5.76
CA GLU A 439 0.71 2.61 5.78
C GLU A 439 1.37 2.22 4.46
N ASN A 440 2.60 1.72 4.54
CA ASN A 440 3.29 1.21 3.39
C ASN A 440 2.48 0.00 2.89
N LEU A 441 1.76 0.21 1.79
CA LEU A 441 0.86 -0.77 1.19
C LEU A 441 1.60 -2.11 0.98
N TYR A 442 2.87 -2.07 0.57
CA TYR A 442 3.74 -3.23 0.39
C TYR A 442 3.98 -3.98 1.69
N HIS A 443 4.27 -3.26 2.78
CA HIS A 443 4.43 -3.86 4.11
C HIS A 443 3.18 -4.62 4.54
N SER A 444 2.00 -3.97 4.50
CA SER A 444 0.75 -4.58 4.99
C SER A 444 0.37 -5.87 4.27
N LEU A 445 0.57 -5.89 2.95
CA LEU A 445 0.25 -7.05 2.11
C LEU A 445 1.33 -8.14 2.22
N LEU A 446 2.61 -7.76 2.36
CA LEU A 446 3.70 -8.72 2.56
C LEU A 446 3.52 -9.50 3.88
N VAL A 447 3.22 -8.81 4.99
CA VAL A 447 3.00 -9.47 6.30
C VAL A 447 1.83 -10.45 6.22
N LEU A 448 0.76 -10.08 5.51
CA LEU A 448 -0.40 -10.96 5.32
C LEU A 448 -0.06 -12.16 4.43
N ALA A 449 0.71 -11.94 3.36
CA ALA A 449 1.15 -12.98 2.43
C ALA A 449 2.05 -14.00 3.11
N ASP A 450 3.05 -13.56 3.89
CA ASP A 450 3.92 -14.42 4.67
C ASP A 450 3.13 -15.30 5.64
N ARG A 451 2.29 -14.71 6.50
CA ARG A 451 1.44 -15.47 7.44
C ARG A 451 0.54 -16.49 6.76
N THR A 452 -0.03 -16.11 5.61
CA THR A 452 -0.91 -16.99 4.84
C THR A 452 -0.12 -18.14 4.19
N ALA A 453 1.07 -17.86 3.65
CA ALA A 453 1.97 -18.88 3.13
C ALA A 453 2.38 -19.86 4.22
N ARG A 454 2.81 -19.37 5.40
CA ARG A 454 3.14 -20.20 6.58
C ARG A 454 1.98 -21.10 7.00
N SER A 455 0.76 -20.58 6.99
CA SER A 455 -0.42 -21.37 7.35
C SER A 455 -0.65 -22.51 6.35
N ARG A 456 -0.57 -22.24 5.04
CA ARG A 456 -0.69 -23.26 3.97
C ARG A 456 0.42 -24.31 4.06
N GLU A 457 1.64 -23.86 4.34
CA GLU A 457 2.83 -24.69 4.50
C GLU A 457 2.72 -25.67 5.67
N VAL A 458 2.22 -25.22 6.83
CA VAL A 458 1.97 -26.09 7.98
C VAL A 458 0.90 -27.13 7.65
N GLU A 459 -0.19 -26.73 6.99
CA GLU A 459 -1.24 -27.67 6.57
C GLU A 459 -0.72 -28.72 5.60
N GLU A 460 0.08 -28.32 4.61
CA GLU A 460 0.69 -29.22 3.64
C GLU A 460 1.64 -30.20 4.33
N ALA A 461 2.51 -29.70 5.21
CA ALA A 461 3.46 -30.53 5.95
C ALA A 461 2.74 -31.56 6.84
N LYS A 462 1.65 -31.17 7.52
CA LYS A 462 0.81 -32.10 8.30
C LYS A 462 0.19 -33.20 7.45
N ARG A 463 -0.26 -32.88 6.23
CA ARG A 463 -0.81 -33.87 5.29
C ARG A 463 0.25 -34.87 4.83
N MET A 464 1.47 -34.41 4.57
CA MET A 464 2.58 -35.28 4.13
C MET A 464 3.06 -36.22 5.24
N ASP A 465 3.07 -35.76 6.50
CA ASP A 465 3.50 -36.56 7.65
C ASP A 465 2.43 -37.55 8.15
N GLY A 466 1.27 -37.65 7.47
CA GLY A 466 0.22 -38.61 7.82
C GLY A 466 -0.48 -38.34 9.15
N PHE A 467 -0.39 -37.11 9.68
CA PHE A 467 -1.11 -36.69 10.89
C PHE A 467 -2.61 -36.55 10.57
N SER A 468 -3.37 -37.63 10.74
CA SER A 468 -4.83 -37.56 10.76
C SER A 468 -5.28 -36.87 12.06
N ALA A 469 -6.04 -35.78 11.92
CA ALA A 469 -6.66 -35.06 13.02
C ALA A 469 -8.00 -35.70 13.48
N ASP A 470 -8.25 -36.97 13.16
CA ASP A 470 -9.48 -37.69 13.53
C ASP A 470 -9.27 -38.57 14.77
N ALA A 471 -8.81 -37.97 15.86
CA ALA A 471 -8.77 -38.62 17.17
C ALA A 471 -8.98 -37.65 18.32
N ASP A 472 -9.99 -36.77 18.24
CA ASP A 472 -10.57 -36.17 19.45
C ASP A 472 -12.03 -35.72 19.25
N ALA A 473 -12.91 -36.72 19.12
CA ALA A 473 -14.36 -36.54 19.25
C ALA A 473 -14.95 -37.78 19.92
N GLY A 474 -14.68 -37.96 21.21
CA GLY A 474 -15.38 -38.97 22.00
C GLY A 474 -14.72 -39.34 23.32
N VAL A 475 -14.86 -38.50 24.34
CA VAL A 475 -14.75 -38.95 25.74
C VAL A 475 -15.88 -38.34 26.57
N THR A 476 -16.91 -39.16 26.80
CA THR A 476 -17.84 -39.07 27.93
C THR A 476 -17.26 -39.87 29.10
N GLU A 477 -17.51 -39.37 30.31
CA GLU A 477 -17.19 -39.96 31.62
C GLU A 477 -17.43 -41.47 31.77
N SER A 478 -16.44 -42.19 32.32
CA SER A 478 -16.60 -42.99 33.57
C SER A 478 -15.28 -43.68 33.98
N ALA A 479 -14.99 -43.66 35.28
CA ALA A 479 -13.86 -44.34 35.94
C ALA A 479 -14.26 -45.77 36.43
N PRO A 480 -13.44 -46.49 37.23
CA PRO A 480 -12.27 -47.27 36.83
C PRO A 480 -12.38 -48.76 37.26
N GLU A 481 -11.84 -49.71 36.49
CA GLU A 481 -11.54 -51.05 37.01
C GLU A 481 -10.23 -51.63 36.46
N ASP A 482 -9.69 -52.52 37.28
CA ASP A 482 -8.33 -53.02 37.42
C ASP A 482 -8.11 -54.37 36.69
N VAL A 483 -6.86 -54.84 36.68
CA VAL A 483 -6.40 -56.24 36.58
C VAL A 483 -5.88 -56.80 35.21
N THR A 484 -4.53 -56.84 35.15
CA THR A 484 -3.57 -57.89 34.68
C THR A 484 -3.28 -58.24 33.20
N ASP A 485 -1.97 -58.15 32.89
CA ASP A 485 -1.07 -59.08 32.17
C ASP A 485 -1.64 -60.18 31.27
N THR A 486 -1.14 -60.31 30.02
CA THR A 486 0.01 -61.18 29.64
C THR A 486 0.35 -61.00 28.13
N ALA A 487 1.60 -61.32 27.78
CA ALA A 487 2.37 -60.91 26.61
C ALA A 487 2.31 -61.79 25.34
N ALA A 488 3.14 -61.37 24.36
CA ALA A 488 3.66 -62.00 23.12
C ALA A 488 2.86 -61.74 21.83
N GLY A 489 3.41 -61.25 20.72
CA GLY A 489 4.79 -60.90 20.33
C GLY A 489 4.88 -60.92 18.80
N ALA A 490 5.53 -59.93 18.17
CA ALA A 490 6.21 -60.05 16.87
C ALA A 490 7.03 -58.78 16.58
N GLU A 491 8.28 -59.00 16.21
CA GLU A 491 9.40 -58.05 16.11
C GLU A 491 9.31 -57.07 14.93
N ALA A 492 9.72 -55.83 15.16
CA ALA A 492 10.48 -55.04 14.19
C ALA A 492 11.43 -54.08 14.95
N VAL A 493 12.69 -54.10 14.54
CA VAL A 493 13.88 -53.53 15.18
C VAL A 493 13.87 -52.00 15.23
N LEU A 494 13.82 -51.41 16.43
CA LEU A 494 14.23 -50.03 16.73
C LEU A 494 14.85 -49.98 18.14
N LEU A 495 16.00 -49.30 18.27
CA LEU A 495 16.79 -49.16 19.50
C LEU A 495 16.01 -48.43 20.63
N PRO A 496 16.15 -48.82 21.91
CA PRO A 496 15.27 -48.38 22.99
C PRO A 496 15.61 -47.00 23.59
N PRO A 497 14.61 -46.16 23.90
CA PRO A 497 14.75 -44.89 24.62
C PRO A 497 14.75 -45.14 26.13
N ALA A 498 15.89 -45.55 26.68
CA ALA A 498 16.02 -45.75 28.13
C ALA A 498 17.41 -45.31 28.63
N GLN A 499 17.86 -44.10 28.27
CA GLN A 499 18.95 -43.38 28.96
C GLN A 499 18.78 -41.84 28.91
N MET A 500 17.54 -41.32 28.84
CA MET A 500 17.31 -39.86 28.81
C MET A 500 16.45 -39.31 29.95
N HIS A 501 15.76 -40.16 30.72
CA HIS A 501 14.89 -39.72 31.82
C HIS A 501 15.56 -39.65 33.20
N GLU A 502 16.86 -39.91 33.31
CA GLU A 502 17.60 -39.88 34.58
C GLU A 502 18.81 -38.93 34.52
N ARG A 503 18.61 -37.72 33.98
CA ARG A 503 19.53 -36.57 34.12
C ARG A 503 18.80 -35.21 34.22
N LEU A 504 17.61 -35.18 34.81
CA LEU A 504 16.84 -33.93 34.97
C LEU A 504 16.34 -33.66 36.40
N ASN A 505 16.89 -34.35 37.41
CA ASN A 505 16.52 -34.10 38.82
C ASN A 505 17.69 -33.69 39.74
N GLU A 506 18.79 -33.19 39.20
CA GLU A 506 19.79 -32.46 40.00
C GLU A 506 19.69 -30.97 39.70
N LYS A 507 19.26 -30.18 40.70
CA LYS A 507 19.41 -28.73 40.70
C LYS A 507 20.90 -28.39 40.72
N PRO A 508 21.46 -27.66 39.74
CA PRO A 508 22.74 -27.01 39.94
C PRO A 508 22.50 -25.65 40.58
N VAL A 509 23.10 -25.49 41.75
CA VAL A 509 23.43 -24.21 42.35
C VAL A 509 24.27 -23.40 41.36
N SER A 510 23.80 -22.19 41.04
CA SER A 510 24.58 -20.99 40.71
C SER A 510 26.03 -21.18 40.27
N SER A 511 26.30 -21.01 38.98
CA SER A 511 27.48 -20.26 38.52
C SER A 511 27.18 -19.61 37.16
N ALA A 512 27.28 -18.29 37.12
CA ALA A 512 27.00 -17.44 35.97
C ALA A 512 27.93 -17.71 34.79
N VAL A 513 27.35 -17.81 33.58
CA VAL A 513 27.99 -17.42 32.33
C VAL A 513 26.99 -16.51 31.60
N ALA A 514 27.25 -15.21 31.64
CA ALA A 514 26.43 -14.18 31.04
C ALA A 514 26.41 -14.32 29.51
N THR A 515 25.23 -14.51 28.93
CA THR A 515 24.98 -14.43 27.48
C THR A 515 24.03 -13.27 27.19
N GLY A 516 24.58 -12.07 27.16
CA GLY A 516 24.45 -11.11 26.05
C GLY A 516 23.10 -10.55 25.59
N ASN A 517 22.01 -10.51 26.38
CA ASN A 517 20.78 -9.77 26.00
C ASN A 517 20.00 -9.22 27.22
N GLU A 518 20.71 -8.65 28.20
CA GLU A 518 20.10 -7.79 29.22
C GLU A 518 19.88 -6.39 28.63
N VAL A 519 18.61 -5.93 28.65
CA VAL A 519 18.28 -4.54 28.30
C VAL A 519 18.58 -3.69 29.52
N CYS A 520 19.77 -3.12 29.56
CA CYS A 520 20.12 -2.11 30.56
C CYS A 520 19.51 -0.75 30.18
N TRP A 521 19.15 0.03 31.18
CA TRP A 521 18.71 1.41 30.99
C TRP A 521 19.86 2.24 30.37
N PRO A 522 19.67 2.99 29.28
CA PRO A 522 20.73 3.76 28.66
C PRO A 522 21.07 4.97 29.52
N GLU A 523 22.35 5.31 29.66
CA GLU A 523 22.76 6.51 30.41
C GLU A 523 22.29 7.80 29.71
N GLU A 524 22.16 7.76 28.38
CA GLU A 524 21.74 8.88 27.55
C GLU A 524 20.23 9.13 27.61
N MET A 525 19.44 8.17 28.10
CA MET A 525 18.00 8.28 28.22
C MET A 525 17.61 8.68 29.64
N SER A 526 17.08 9.89 29.83
CA SER A 526 16.57 10.27 31.15
C SER A 526 15.11 9.82 31.32
N VAL A 527 14.79 9.26 32.48
CA VAL A 527 13.38 8.99 32.86
C VAL A 527 12.54 10.27 32.81
N GLY A 528 13.15 11.42 33.09
CA GLY A 528 12.52 12.74 33.02
C GLY A 528 11.98 13.07 31.63
N GLN A 529 12.73 12.81 30.56
CA GLN A 529 12.28 13.06 29.18
C GLN A 529 11.03 12.25 28.82
N ILE A 530 10.93 11.00 29.28
CA ILE A 530 9.76 10.15 29.04
C ILE A 530 8.57 10.64 29.86
N ILE A 531 8.80 11.02 31.12
CA ILE A 531 7.76 11.61 31.96
C ILE A 531 7.25 12.91 31.35
N ASP A 532 8.13 13.77 30.84
CA ASP A 532 7.77 15.01 30.14
C ASP A 532 6.95 14.73 28.89
N PHE A 533 7.33 13.73 28.08
CA PHE A 533 6.53 13.28 26.94
C PHE A 533 5.13 12.83 27.37
N LEU A 534 5.03 12.03 28.43
CA LEU A 534 3.76 11.49 28.93
C LEU A 534 2.84 12.55 29.57
N LYS A 535 3.35 13.74 29.93
CA LYS A 535 2.52 14.83 30.50
C LYS A 535 1.38 15.24 29.58
N ASP A 536 1.65 15.33 28.27
CA ASP A 536 0.67 15.70 27.26
C ASP A 536 -0.40 14.61 27.06
N TYR A 537 -0.13 13.41 27.56
CA TYR A 537 -1.00 12.25 27.48
C TYR A 537 -1.63 11.89 28.83
N ILE A 538 -1.74 12.81 29.79
CA ILE A 538 -2.51 12.60 31.02
C ILE A 538 -4.01 12.76 30.73
N ASN A 539 -4.83 11.82 31.19
CA ASN A 539 -6.28 11.77 30.91
C ASN A 539 -6.58 11.80 29.40
N TYR A 540 -5.83 11.00 28.65
CA TYR A 540 -5.84 11.04 27.20
C TYR A 540 -6.81 10.04 26.60
N ARG A 541 -7.58 10.53 25.62
CA ARG A 541 -8.48 9.76 24.77
C ARG A 541 -8.01 9.83 23.33
N LEU A 542 -8.22 8.74 22.58
CA LEU A 542 -7.93 8.75 21.16
C LEU A 542 -8.88 9.73 20.45
N PRO A 543 -8.37 10.77 19.76
CA PRO A 543 -9.22 11.81 19.16
C PRO A 543 -10.29 11.26 18.20
N ARG A 544 -9.99 10.13 17.55
CA ARG A 544 -10.87 9.50 16.55
C ARG A 544 -11.79 8.42 17.13
N ARG A 545 -11.51 7.94 18.33
CA ARG A 545 -12.30 6.96 19.07
C ARG A 545 -12.40 7.46 20.50
N PRO A 546 -13.17 8.54 20.73
CA PRO A 546 -13.22 9.20 22.03
C PRO A 546 -13.66 8.24 23.14
N GLU A 547 -14.35 7.15 22.84
CA GLU A 547 -14.70 6.09 23.78
C GLU A 547 -13.50 5.24 24.24
N TYR A 548 -12.41 5.24 23.48
CA TYR A 548 -11.14 4.60 23.82
C TYR A 548 -10.19 5.60 24.46
N TRP A 549 -9.77 5.30 25.68
CA TRP A 549 -8.79 6.05 26.44
C TRP A 549 -7.47 5.28 26.52
N LYS A 550 -6.36 6.01 26.67
CA LYS A 550 -5.00 5.43 26.82
C LYS A 550 -4.40 5.74 28.18
N SER A 551 -4.88 6.77 28.85
CA SER A 551 -4.53 7.04 30.23
C SER A 551 -5.71 7.62 31.00
N VAL A 552 -5.73 7.38 32.30
CA VAL A 552 -6.73 7.97 33.20
C VAL A 552 -6.14 8.15 34.60
N SER A 553 -6.31 9.33 35.19
CA SER A 553 -5.94 9.60 36.57
C SER A 553 -7.01 9.05 37.53
N GLN A 554 -6.62 8.79 38.77
CA GLN A 554 -7.56 8.39 39.81
C GLN A 554 -7.28 9.15 41.12
N PRO A 555 -8.30 9.25 42.02
CA PRO A 555 -8.14 9.87 43.33
C PRO A 555 -7.10 9.19 44.25
N ASP A 556 -6.66 7.98 43.90
CA ASP A 556 -5.63 7.24 44.64
C ASP A 556 -4.20 7.77 44.43
N GLY A 557 -4.04 8.83 43.62
CA GLY A 557 -2.76 9.46 43.35
C GLY A 557 -2.00 8.86 42.16
N TYR A 558 -2.60 7.95 41.39
CA TYR A 558 -1.96 7.34 40.24
C TYR A 558 -2.62 7.72 38.92
N ILE A 559 -1.79 7.83 37.88
CA ILE A 559 -2.22 7.90 36.50
C ILE A 559 -1.93 6.55 35.86
N TYR A 560 -2.98 5.92 35.36
CA TYR A 560 -2.93 4.58 34.80
C TYR A 560 -2.74 4.66 33.28
N PHE A 561 -1.61 4.17 32.79
CA PHE A 561 -1.30 4.17 31.36
C PHE A 561 -1.50 2.78 30.75
N HIS A 562 -2.00 2.76 29.51
CA HIS A 562 -1.92 1.58 28.67
C HIS A 562 -0.47 1.32 28.24
N MET A 563 -0.13 0.05 28.08
CA MET A 563 1.24 -0.39 27.78
C MET A 563 1.75 0.09 26.42
N ASP A 564 0.85 0.21 25.44
CA ASP A 564 1.18 0.69 24.10
C ASP A 564 1.63 2.15 24.14
N LEU A 565 0.90 3.03 24.83
CA LEU A 565 1.29 4.42 25.01
C LEU A 565 2.65 4.57 25.72
N LEU A 566 2.96 3.72 26.69
CA LEU A 566 4.29 3.73 27.33
C LEU A 566 5.39 3.29 26.37
N ASN A 567 5.12 2.28 25.53
CA ASN A 567 6.08 1.84 24.53
C ASN A 567 6.32 2.94 23.49
N ASP A 568 5.27 3.59 23.00
CA ASP A 568 5.36 4.68 22.03
C ASP A 568 6.20 5.84 22.58
N ALA A 569 6.00 6.19 23.85
CA ALA A 569 6.82 7.20 24.54
C ALA A 569 8.31 6.81 24.63
N LEU A 570 8.61 5.54 24.91
CA LEU A 570 9.99 5.05 24.97
C LEU A 570 10.66 5.10 23.59
N VAL A 571 9.96 4.65 22.54
CA VAL A 571 10.48 4.65 21.16
C VAL A 571 10.77 6.08 20.69
N GLU A 572 9.84 7.00 20.95
CA GLU A 572 9.95 8.41 20.54
C GLU A 572 11.09 9.15 21.25
N VAL A 573 11.28 8.90 22.55
CA VAL A 573 12.40 9.51 23.28
C VAL A 573 13.73 8.89 22.84
N ALA A 574 13.78 7.58 22.61
CA ALA A 574 14.98 6.89 22.15
C ALA A 574 15.41 7.33 20.74
N SER A 575 14.46 7.55 19.83
CA SER A 575 14.75 8.04 18.46
C SER A 575 15.37 9.44 18.49
N LYS A 576 14.88 10.32 19.36
CA LYS A 576 15.39 11.70 19.53
C LYS A 576 16.74 11.77 20.21
N ALA A 577 17.09 10.82 21.06
CA ALA A 577 18.35 10.82 21.81
C ALA A 577 19.58 10.45 20.95
N CYS A 578 19.45 10.22 19.63
CA CYS A 578 20.46 9.47 18.88
C CYS A 578 21.73 10.23 18.47
N SER A 579 22.84 9.78 19.05
CA SER A 579 24.08 9.42 18.35
C SER A 579 24.74 8.25 19.11
N GLY A 580 24.54 7.00 18.66
CA GLY A 580 25.24 5.81 19.21
C GLY A 580 24.40 4.78 19.98
N MET A 581 23.11 5.04 20.23
CA MET A 581 22.23 4.06 20.90
C MET A 581 21.86 2.92 19.93
N ASN A 582 21.74 1.69 20.44
CA ASN A 582 21.21 0.57 19.67
C ASN A 582 19.71 0.79 19.41
N LEU A 583 19.42 1.60 18.37
CA LEU A 583 18.07 2.02 18.03
C LEU A 583 17.18 0.81 17.78
N TYR A 584 17.71 -0.29 17.22
CA TYR A 584 16.99 -1.56 17.06
C TYR A 584 16.48 -2.10 18.39
N LEU A 585 17.31 -2.12 19.45
CA LEU A 585 16.86 -2.58 20.77
C LEU A 585 15.73 -1.71 21.29
N TRP A 586 15.76 -0.40 21.06
CA TRP A 586 14.80 0.55 21.62
C TRP A 586 13.54 0.78 20.79
N SER A 587 13.62 0.63 19.46
CA SER A 587 12.51 0.73 18.51
C SER A 587 11.83 -0.61 18.21
N SER A 588 12.43 -1.75 18.57
CA SER A 588 11.85 -3.07 18.28
C SER A 588 10.47 -3.27 18.94
N ASN A 589 9.52 -3.76 18.14
CA ASN A 589 8.19 -4.17 18.61
C ASN A 589 8.12 -5.64 19.06
N ASP A 590 9.26 -6.35 19.07
CA ASP A 590 9.35 -7.71 19.59
C ASP A 590 8.81 -7.77 21.03
N SER A 591 7.94 -8.73 21.32
CA SER A 591 7.26 -8.77 22.63
C SER A 591 8.22 -8.95 23.79
N SER A 592 9.30 -9.72 23.62
CA SER A 592 10.31 -9.95 24.66
C SER A 592 11.15 -8.70 24.90
N LEU A 593 11.60 -8.04 23.82
CA LEU A 593 12.34 -6.78 23.93
C LEU A 593 11.47 -5.65 24.47
N ARG A 594 10.22 -5.53 24.01
CA ARG A 594 9.25 -4.57 24.55
C ARG A 594 9.03 -4.78 26.04
N ASP A 595 8.83 -6.02 26.48
CA ASP A 595 8.66 -6.32 27.90
C ASP A 595 9.93 -5.95 28.68
N LYS A 596 11.12 -6.32 28.21
CA LYS A 596 12.38 -5.95 28.87
C LYS A 596 12.58 -4.44 28.98
N LYS A 597 12.26 -3.68 27.93
CA LYS A 597 12.31 -2.21 27.94
C LYS A 597 11.33 -1.59 28.92
N LEU A 598 10.09 -2.07 28.92
CA LEU A 598 9.07 -1.59 29.84
C LEU A 598 9.42 -1.95 31.29
N ILE A 599 10.01 -3.13 31.53
CA ILE A 599 10.58 -3.49 32.84
C ILE A 599 11.67 -2.50 33.22
N ALA A 600 12.67 -2.27 32.36
CA ALA A 600 13.77 -1.35 32.62
C ALA A 600 13.28 0.07 32.94
N PHE A 601 12.31 0.58 32.17
CA PHE A 601 11.63 1.84 32.46
C PHE A 601 10.94 1.84 33.81
N TYR A 602 10.17 0.80 34.11
CA TYR A 602 9.41 0.75 35.34
C TYR A 602 10.30 0.53 36.58
N GLU A 603 11.49 -0.06 36.43
CA GLU A 603 12.53 -0.06 37.47
C GLU A 603 13.03 1.37 37.75
N GLN A 604 13.17 2.24 36.73
CA GLN A 604 13.46 3.66 36.97
C GLN A 604 12.32 4.37 37.70
N ILE A 605 11.07 4.08 37.33
CA ILE A 605 9.88 4.59 38.04
C ILE A 605 9.88 4.13 39.52
N ARG A 606 10.29 2.88 39.78
CA ARG A 606 10.41 2.32 41.13
C ARG A 606 11.56 2.97 41.92
N ALA A 607 12.73 3.15 41.31
CA ALA A 607 13.88 3.82 41.91
C ALA A 607 13.55 5.25 42.38
N ASN A 608 12.69 5.95 41.62
CA ASN A 608 12.20 7.29 41.94
C ASN A 608 10.99 7.31 42.90
N LYS A 609 10.56 6.14 43.42
CA LYS A 609 9.39 5.98 44.32
C LYS A 609 8.07 6.44 43.70
N TRP A 610 7.93 6.33 42.38
CA TRP A 610 6.70 6.65 41.65
C TRP A 610 5.89 5.41 41.25
N SER A 611 6.41 4.22 41.53
CA SER A 611 5.72 2.95 41.23
C SER A 611 4.51 2.73 42.13
N HIS A 612 3.47 2.12 41.59
CA HIS A 612 2.34 1.67 42.41
C HIS A 612 2.72 0.41 43.22
N PRO A 613 2.37 0.32 44.52
CA PRO A 613 2.67 -0.84 45.38
C PRO A 613 2.21 -2.21 44.87
N LYS A 614 1.30 -2.27 43.89
CA LYS A 614 0.76 -3.51 43.33
C LYS A 614 1.62 -4.06 42.19
N ILE A 615 2.58 -3.29 41.69
CA ILE A 615 3.49 -3.72 40.64
C ILE A 615 4.75 -4.29 41.27
N GLY A 616 4.81 -5.63 41.35
CA GLY A 616 5.95 -6.35 41.92
C GLY A 616 7.25 -6.15 41.12
N ASN A 617 8.38 -6.49 41.74
CA ASN A 617 9.71 -6.39 41.11
C ASN A 617 9.78 -7.24 39.83
N GLY A 618 10.45 -6.72 38.80
CA GLY A 618 10.50 -7.38 37.49
C GLY A 618 9.20 -7.31 36.68
N TYR A 619 8.18 -6.60 37.16
CA TYR A 619 6.97 -6.30 36.41
C TYR A 619 6.83 -4.79 36.19
N TYR A 620 6.15 -4.43 35.11
CA TYR A 620 5.83 -3.04 34.75
C TYR A 620 4.33 -2.76 34.69
N SER A 621 3.49 -3.80 34.72
CA SER A 621 2.03 -3.69 34.65
C SER A 621 1.35 -4.82 35.44
N THR A 622 0.07 -4.64 35.76
CA THR A 622 -0.79 -5.71 36.26
C THR A 622 -2.24 -5.51 35.79
N ARG A 623 -3.11 -6.50 35.99
CA ARG A 623 -4.52 -6.39 35.64
C ARG A 623 -5.27 -5.54 36.66
N PHE A 624 -5.98 -4.53 36.19
CA PHE A 624 -6.89 -3.72 36.96
C PHE A 624 -8.32 -3.86 36.43
N SER A 625 -9.28 -3.78 37.34
CA SER A 625 -10.69 -3.73 36.99
C SER A 625 -11.07 -2.29 36.71
N VAL A 626 -11.54 -2.01 35.50
CA VAL A 626 -12.02 -0.69 35.09
C VAL A 626 -13.53 -0.72 35.01
N LEU A 627 -14.20 0.12 35.81
CA LEU A 627 -15.64 0.30 35.78
C LEU A 627 -15.97 1.60 35.07
N ASN A 628 -16.86 1.53 34.09
CA ASN A 628 -17.44 2.71 33.46
C ASN A 628 -18.83 2.95 34.05
N HIS A 629 -18.96 3.93 34.95
CA HIS A 629 -20.20 4.25 35.67
C HIS A 629 -21.34 4.75 34.76
N ASN A 630 -21.02 5.29 33.57
CA ASN A 630 -22.03 5.73 32.62
C ASN A 630 -22.74 4.53 31.95
N THR A 631 -21.97 3.49 31.64
CA THR A 631 -22.50 2.30 30.94
C THR A 631 -22.78 1.11 31.86
N GLY A 632 -22.29 1.14 33.10
CA GLY A 632 -22.29 0.01 34.02
C GLY A 632 -21.35 -1.15 33.62
N LYS A 633 -20.58 -1.01 32.53
CA LYS A 633 -19.70 -2.06 32.02
C LYS A 633 -18.40 -2.11 32.81
N LYS A 634 -17.96 -3.33 33.09
CA LYS A 634 -16.69 -3.66 33.77
C LYS A 634 -15.73 -4.31 32.76
N TYR A 635 -14.49 -3.86 32.75
CA TYR A 635 -13.42 -4.35 31.88
C TYR A 635 -12.20 -4.71 32.72
N GLU A 636 -11.35 -5.60 32.20
CA GLU A 636 -10.02 -5.84 32.77
C GLU A 636 -8.96 -5.37 31.79
N PHE A 637 -8.07 -4.50 32.24
CA PHE A 637 -6.94 -4.00 31.45
C PHE A 637 -5.63 -4.25 32.18
N ARG A 638 -4.57 -4.58 31.43
CA ARG A 638 -3.20 -4.46 31.93
C ARG A 638 -2.78 -3.00 31.84
N LEU A 639 -2.52 -2.40 33.01
CA LEU A 639 -2.18 -1.00 33.12
C LEU A 639 -0.90 -0.83 33.93
N SER A 640 -0.20 0.25 33.63
CA SER A 640 1.04 0.68 34.27
C SER A 640 0.81 2.00 34.99
N PRO A 641 0.45 1.96 36.29
CA PRO A 641 0.23 3.16 37.08
C PRO A 641 1.55 3.89 37.39
N ILE A 642 1.55 5.22 37.30
CA ILE A 642 2.66 6.09 37.70
C ILE A 642 2.13 7.17 38.64
N HIS A 643 2.80 7.40 39.76
CA HIS A 643 2.36 8.36 40.77
C HIS A 643 2.39 9.79 40.22
N TYR A 644 1.36 10.59 40.53
CA TYR A 644 1.16 11.92 39.94
C TYR A 644 2.34 12.88 40.18
N THR A 645 3.08 12.71 41.28
CA THR A 645 4.24 13.55 41.61
C THR A 645 5.37 13.43 40.59
N ALA A 646 5.45 12.35 39.81
CA ALA A 646 6.41 12.23 38.72
C ALA A 646 6.28 13.39 37.72
N PHE A 647 5.04 13.83 37.47
CA PHE A 647 4.73 14.85 36.48
C PHE A 647 4.86 16.28 37.02
N GLY A 648 5.06 16.47 38.32
CA GLY A 648 5.13 17.81 38.94
C GLY A 648 3.83 18.62 38.86
N ILE A 649 2.69 17.98 38.61
CA ILE A 649 1.36 18.61 38.54
C ILE A 649 0.58 18.24 39.81
N PRO A 650 -0.10 19.18 40.50
CA PRO A 650 -0.92 18.85 41.66
C PRO A 650 -2.06 17.87 41.32
N LEU A 651 -2.32 16.89 42.19
CA LEU A 651 -3.36 15.87 42.00
C LEU A 651 -4.74 16.51 41.74
N GLU A 652 -5.07 17.58 42.46
CA GLU A 652 -6.32 18.32 42.33
C GLU A 652 -6.54 18.84 40.90
N GLN A 653 -5.48 19.32 40.25
CA GLN A 653 -5.54 19.83 38.88
C GLN A 653 -5.77 18.70 37.88
N ILE A 654 -5.07 17.57 38.05
CA ILE A 654 -5.20 16.40 37.18
C ILE A 654 -6.61 15.78 37.30
N GLU A 655 -7.11 15.64 38.53
CA GLU A 655 -8.47 15.13 38.76
C GLU A 655 -9.53 16.12 38.27
N MET A 656 -9.33 17.42 38.42
CA MET A 656 -10.23 18.43 37.84
C MET A 656 -10.30 18.30 36.32
N GLN A 657 -9.17 18.11 35.64
CA GLN A 657 -9.12 17.86 34.20
C GLN A 657 -9.91 16.59 33.83
N ARG A 658 -9.72 15.49 34.59
CA ARG A 658 -10.48 14.25 34.38
C ARG A 658 -11.99 14.44 34.57
N GLN A 659 -12.39 15.18 35.59
CA GLN A 659 -13.81 15.43 35.92
C GLN A 659 -14.51 16.32 34.89
N GLN A 660 -13.75 17.21 34.24
CA GLN A 660 -14.24 18.04 33.14
C GLN A 660 -14.41 17.23 31.84
N ASP A 661 -13.68 16.12 31.67
CA ASP A 661 -13.84 15.24 30.52
C ASP A 661 -15.16 14.45 30.59
N GLU A 662 -15.94 14.51 29.52
CA GLU A 662 -17.29 13.94 29.45
C GLU A 662 -17.34 12.41 29.62
N LEU A 663 -16.26 11.69 29.31
CA LEU A 663 -16.20 10.24 29.40
C LEU A 663 -15.32 9.75 30.56
N LEU A 664 -14.14 10.34 30.74
CA LEU A 664 -13.19 9.88 31.76
C LEU A 664 -13.67 10.12 33.20
N ARG A 665 -14.54 11.11 33.43
CA ARG A 665 -15.15 11.34 34.75
C ARG A 665 -15.88 10.12 35.30
N TYR A 666 -16.40 9.27 34.41
CA TYR A 666 -17.12 8.04 34.76
C TYR A 666 -16.24 6.79 34.83
N ILE A 667 -14.95 6.90 34.54
CA ILE A 667 -14.01 5.78 34.57
C ILE A 667 -13.37 5.70 35.97
N THR A 668 -13.55 4.55 36.61
CA THR A 668 -12.90 4.23 37.88
C THR A 668 -12.05 2.99 37.72
N VAL A 669 -10.79 3.09 38.14
CA VAL A 669 -9.85 1.97 38.13
C VAL A 669 -9.77 1.43 39.55
N GLY A 670 -10.34 0.25 39.75
CA GLY A 670 -10.46 -0.39 41.04
C GLY A 670 -9.71 -1.72 41.09
N ARG A 671 -9.50 -2.21 42.31
CA ARG A 671 -9.05 -3.59 42.51
C ARG A 671 -10.18 -4.54 42.07
N LYS A 672 -9.79 -5.69 41.51
CA LYS A 672 -10.62 -6.88 41.60
C LYS A 672 -10.59 -7.29 43.08
N GLU A 673 -11.69 -7.08 43.79
CA GLU A 673 -11.87 -7.64 45.15
C GLU A 673 -11.59 -9.15 45.14
#